data_AF-A0A7X1NZG1-F1
#
_entry.id   AF-A0A7X1NZG1-F1
#
_cell.length_a   1.000
_cell.length_b   1.000
_cell.length_c   1.000
_cell.angle_alpha   90.00
_cell.angle_beta   90.00
_cell.angle_gamma   90.00
#
_symmetry.space_group_name_H-M   'P 1'
#
loop_
_entity.id
_entity.type
_entity.pdbx_description
1 polymer ?
#
loop_
_entity_poly.entity_id
_entity_poly.type
_entity_poly.pdbx_seq_one_letter_code
_entity_poly.pdbx_strand_id
1 'polypeptide(L)'
;MTKTKATLLLGAALTLGSASLAEAGTLSPTLLQRAQRGDQTPTGVIVRFKFSNTDRGRALFKSSRQQLQARLAQLGPAAGFINQAVNSGRVTQLWLDQSIFLPLTPVQARALAALPFVDAVFENFKVQIPRAAALSAASAPTGTPWHLQSIGAPQAWASGFRGQNIRVGHLDSGIDPNHPEYAGRIAAFAEFNAEGDRIGSTPRDTTNHGTHTAGLIAGKTVGVAPEARLISALVLPNNEGTFAQVIAGMQYVLDPDNNADTNDGAQVVNMSLGIPGTYDEFIVPVQNMLKAGVAPVFAIGNFGPTAGSTGSPGNIPDAIGVGAVDQNGQVASFSSRGPVAWQGQINGVFVKPDIAAPGVAITSSFPNGQYGALSGSSQASPIAAGAVALMLSAKPGTGVDAIKNALYTSASNAGSKNNNVGYGLISVPGALGKLGVTAGTPAPAPTPAPTPAPTPAPTPTPTPAPTPAPTPAPTPAPTPTPAPTPAPAPANPTGPAGFDLCAVEGGFCDFKGQREAAFGTAGRYLTGIGTDGFNCTVAEWGSDPAPGVRKGCFIKPVAAQPAPAPAPAPTPAPTPTPPAGSTKPRVLLVDDDMGQGADVTAALRDAIRANAAAGGAFVWNTQTQGAVPLSEMQRVDVVLWATGEQYQNTLTAQDQNTLRQYLAGGGRLLVTGQDVGYDIGGSAFYTGTLKTRFVADSSGNPRFVTRGAFGNTAFTLNAAGSAGNQYYPDVIADLSGSQVVASWGSANATAGTITAQSIRVDPNTTRAGQKVQDPRGLVERLAANLIGGLLNQIFGGQPRTQAQTPAPRISAQNAGENAGAIVANDAGAYRTVNMGFGLEGLTPQSRALLMKTSFDWLMR
;
A
#
# COMPACT_ATOMS: atom_id res chain seq x y z
N MET A 1 58.47 -19.43 3.96
CA MET A 1 58.39 -17.96 3.83
C MET A 1 57.15 -17.65 2.98
N THR A 2 55.96 -17.63 3.60
CA THR A 2 55.16 -16.42 3.96
C THR A 2 54.60 -15.70 2.72
N LYS A 3 53.35 -15.96 2.29
CA LYS A 3 52.03 -15.54 2.85
C LYS A 3 51.75 -14.03 2.82
N THR A 4 50.74 -13.66 2.02
CA THR A 4 49.59 -12.81 2.38
C THR A 4 49.84 -11.34 2.73
N LYS A 5 49.68 -10.43 1.77
CA LYS A 5 49.36 -9.01 2.02
C LYS A 5 48.49 -8.42 0.89
N ALA A 6 47.18 -8.51 1.04
CA ALA A 6 46.20 -7.65 0.34
C ALA A 6 44.80 -7.65 0.99
N THR A 7 44.49 -8.58 1.91
CA THR A 7 43.13 -8.75 2.46
C THR A 7 42.98 -8.30 3.92
N LEU A 8 43.73 -7.28 4.36
CA LEU A 8 43.77 -6.86 5.77
C LEU A 8 43.71 -5.34 5.91
N LEU A 9 42.58 -4.74 5.54
CA LEU A 9 42.22 -3.37 5.93
C LEU A 9 40.77 -3.21 6.44
N LEU A 10 39.96 -4.28 6.46
CA LEU A 10 38.64 -4.30 7.12
C LEU A 10 38.66 -4.95 8.52
N GLY A 11 39.84 -5.30 9.05
CA GLY A 11 40.00 -5.90 10.38
C GLY A 11 40.29 -4.89 11.50
N ALA A 12 40.56 -3.62 11.19
CA ALA A 12 41.02 -2.62 12.17
C ALA A 12 39.90 -1.74 12.75
N ALA A 13 38.64 -1.90 12.33
CA ALA A 13 37.50 -1.19 12.93
C ALA A 13 36.79 -1.98 14.05
N LEU A 14 37.25 -3.21 14.34
CA LEU A 14 36.68 -4.09 15.39
C LEU A 14 37.43 -4.01 16.73
N THR A 15 38.35 -3.06 16.90
CA THR A 15 39.02 -2.79 18.18
C THR A 15 38.62 -1.43 18.79
N LEU A 16 37.41 -0.95 18.52
CA LEU A 16 36.78 0.04 19.40
C LEU A 16 36.31 -0.69 20.65
N GLY A 17 37.19 -0.71 21.65
CA GLY A 17 36.92 -1.28 22.96
C GLY A 17 35.68 -0.66 23.59
N SER A 18 34.89 -1.51 24.24
CA SER A 18 34.03 -1.14 25.37
C SER A 18 33.26 0.19 25.24
N ALA A 19 32.74 0.51 24.06
CA ALA A 19 31.59 1.40 23.99
C ALA A 19 30.41 0.58 24.51
N SER A 20 29.75 1.04 25.57
CA SER A 20 28.52 0.42 26.02
C SER A 20 27.54 0.36 24.83
N LEU A 21 26.82 -0.75 24.68
CA LEU A 21 25.80 -0.92 23.63
C LEU A 21 24.67 0.15 23.69
N ALA A 22 24.72 1.08 24.66
CA ALA A 22 23.78 2.15 24.90
C ALA A 22 23.97 3.38 23.98
N GLU A 23 25.09 3.53 23.27
CA GLU A 23 25.37 4.73 22.45
C GLU A 23 25.32 4.53 20.93
N ALA A 24 25.19 3.29 20.45
CA ALA A 24 25.11 2.98 19.02
C ALA A 24 23.79 3.45 18.39
N GLY A 25 23.84 3.92 17.15
CA GLY A 25 22.65 4.27 16.36
C GLY A 25 21.83 3.03 15.97
N THR A 26 20.57 3.25 15.61
CA THR A 26 19.69 2.18 15.14
C THR A 26 20.02 1.77 13.70
N LEU A 27 19.83 0.50 13.39
CA LEU A 27 19.91 -0.02 12.02
C LEU A 27 18.57 -0.67 11.70
N SER A 28 18.01 -0.39 10.52
CA SER A 28 16.74 -1.00 10.12
C SER A 28 16.82 -2.53 10.21
N PRO A 29 15.73 -3.22 10.62
CA PRO A 29 15.74 -4.67 10.78
C PRO A 29 16.18 -5.42 9.51
N THR A 30 15.78 -4.91 8.34
CA THR A 30 16.12 -5.47 7.04
C THR A 30 17.61 -5.32 6.73
N LEU A 31 18.22 -4.14 6.93
CA LEU A 31 19.66 -3.96 6.80
C LEU A 31 20.44 -4.82 7.80
N LEU A 32 19.98 -4.93 9.04
CA LEU A 32 20.62 -5.76 10.07
C LEU A 32 20.64 -7.23 9.65
N GLN A 33 19.51 -7.77 9.21
CA GLN A 33 19.40 -9.16 8.76
C GLN A 33 20.28 -9.42 7.52
N ARG A 34 20.35 -8.49 6.57
CA ARG A 34 21.22 -8.60 5.40
C ARG A 34 22.71 -8.51 5.78
N ALA A 35 23.06 -7.61 6.70
CA ALA A 35 24.42 -7.47 7.19
C ALA A 35 24.91 -8.71 7.96
N GLN A 36 24.05 -9.33 8.77
CA GLN A 36 24.35 -10.58 9.48
C GLN A 36 24.65 -11.75 8.53
N ARG A 37 24.05 -11.73 7.33
CA ARG A 37 24.29 -12.69 6.25
C ARG A 37 25.49 -12.35 5.38
N GLY A 38 26.20 -11.25 5.67
CA GLY A 38 27.37 -10.81 4.93
C GLY A 38 27.06 -10.23 3.55
N ASP A 39 25.83 -9.77 3.30
CA ASP A 39 25.42 -9.21 2.01
C ASP A 39 26.30 -8.02 1.58
N GLN A 40 26.89 -8.14 0.38
CA GLN A 40 27.77 -7.14 -0.23
C GLN A 40 27.08 -6.34 -1.34
N THR A 41 25.79 -6.51 -1.54
CA THR A 41 25.02 -5.82 -2.59
C THR A 41 24.80 -4.35 -2.18
N PRO A 42 25.32 -3.37 -2.93
CA PRO A 42 25.06 -1.97 -2.64
C PRO A 42 23.55 -1.68 -2.67
N THR A 43 23.06 -0.94 -1.68
CA THR A 43 21.67 -0.49 -1.57
C THR A 43 21.68 0.98 -1.15
N GLY A 44 20.76 1.77 -1.69
CA GLY A 44 20.61 3.16 -1.28
C GLY A 44 20.19 3.25 0.19
N VAL A 45 20.99 3.91 1.02
CA VAL A 45 20.71 4.07 2.44
C VAL A 45 20.73 5.53 2.86
N ILE A 46 19.92 5.83 3.86
CA ILE A 46 19.92 7.08 4.61
C ILE A 46 20.73 6.86 5.87
N VAL A 47 21.72 7.71 6.12
CA VAL A 47 22.49 7.75 7.36
C VAL A 47 22.12 9.04 8.06
N ARG A 48 21.31 8.94 9.12
CA ARG A 48 20.90 10.05 9.95
C ARG A 48 21.86 10.24 11.12
N PHE A 49 22.18 11.49 11.42
CA PHE A 49 23.12 11.85 12.47
C PHE A 49 22.40 12.54 13.64
N LYS A 50 23.04 12.47 14.82
CA LYS A 50 22.57 13.16 16.02
C LYS A 50 22.92 14.65 15.94
N PHE A 51 21.89 15.51 15.82
CA PHE A 51 22.00 16.98 15.85
C PHE A 51 21.29 17.55 17.09
N SER A 52 21.71 18.75 17.50
CA SER A 52 20.96 19.55 18.47
C SER A 52 20.39 20.79 17.76
N ASN A 53 19.20 20.67 17.18
CA ASN A 53 18.53 21.79 16.53
C ASN A 53 17.67 22.59 17.52
N THR A 54 18.29 23.59 18.15
CA THR A 54 17.62 24.56 19.05
C THR A 54 17.19 25.84 18.33
N ASP A 55 17.80 26.16 17.19
CA ASP A 55 17.46 27.33 16.39
C ASP A 55 16.05 27.26 15.80
N ARG A 56 15.49 28.43 15.52
CA ARG A 56 14.17 28.61 14.91
C ARG A 56 14.23 29.51 13.69
N GLY A 57 13.21 29.43 12.83
CA GLY A 57 13.15 30.20 11.60
C GLY A 57 14.31 29.87 10.66
N ARG A 58 14.75 30.85 9.87
CA ARG A 58 15.81 30.68 8.87
C ARG A 58 17.19 30.34 9.46
N ALA A 59 17.46 30.73 10.72
CA ALA A 59 18.73 30.40 11.39
C ALA A 59 18.95 28.88 11.46
N LEU A 60 17.87 28.11 11.56
CA LEU A 60 17.88 26.64 11.53
C LEU A 60 18.55 26.09 10.26
N PHE A 61 18.39 26.74 9.11
CA PHE A 61 18.90 26.21 7.84
C PHE A 61 20.42 26.26 7.82
N LYS A 62 20.99 27.39 8.28
CA LYS A 62 22.43 27.59 8.39
C LYS A 62 23.03 26.63 9.41
N SER A 63 22.45 26.54 10.60
CA SER A 63 22.98 25.66 11.65
C SER A 63 22.81 24.18 11.31
N SER A 64 21.72 23.76 10.65
CA SER A 64 21.54 22.37 10.21
C SER A 64 22.57 21.97 9.15
N ARG A 65 22.84 22.85 8.17
CA ARG A 65 23.89 22.61 7.16
C ARG A 65 25.28 22.54 7.78
N GLN A 66 25.61 23.46 8.69
CA GLN A 66 26.90 23.47 9.39
C GLN A 66 27.08 22.24 10.27
N GLN A 67 26.06 21.84 11.03
CA GLN A 67 26.09 20.63 11.86
C GLN A 67 26.23 19.37 11.00
N LEU A 68 25.52 19.29 9.87
CA LEU A 68 25.67 18.17 8.93
C LEU A 68 27.10 18.08 8.41
N GLN A 69 27.67 19.19 7.93
CA GLN A 69 29.05 19.24 7.46
C GLN A 69 30.05 18.85 8.57
N ALA A 70 29.83 19.30 9.81
CA ALA A 70 30.65 18.93 10.96
C ALA A 70 30.60 17.42 11.25
N ARG A 71 29.42 16.78 11.13
CA ARG A 71 29.28 15.32 11.27
C ARG A 71 29.96 14.57 10.14
N LEU A 72 29.87 15.06 8.90
CA LEU A 72 30.59 14.48 7.77
C LEU A 72 32.11 14.57 7.96
N ALA A 73 32.62 15.67 8.52
CA ALA A 73 34.04 15.80 8.84
C ALA A 73 34.51 14.83 9.95
N GLN A 74 33.63 14.47 10.90
CA GLN A 74 33.93 13.52 11.98
C GLN A 74 34.07 12.07 11.51
N LEU A 75 33.53 11.72 10.34
CA LEU A 75 33.65 10.37 9.78
C LEU A 75 35.12 9.97 9.51
N GLY A 76 36.01 10.96 9.30
CA GLY A 76 37.47 10.79 9.32
C GLY A 76 38.02 9.70 8.36
N PRO A 77 39.33 9.38 8.41
CA PRO A 77 39.94 8.35 7.55
C PRO A 77 39.37 6.94 7.76
N ALA A 78 38.76 6.67 8.93
CA ALA A 78 38.16 5.39 9.28
C ALA A 78 36.94 5.04 8.39
N ALA A 79 36.28 6.05 7.82
CA ALA A 79 35.26 5.89 6.79
C ALA A 79 35.81 6.29 5.41
N GLY A 80 37.01 5.82 5.05
CA GLY A 80 37.70 6.22 3.81
C GLY A 80 36.85 6.12 2.54
N PHE A 81 35.93 5.16 2.48
CA PHE A 81 34.97 5.03 1.38
C PHE A 81 33.91 6.16 1.35
N ILE A 82 33.50 6.69 2.51
CA ILE A 82 32.56 7.81 2.61
C ILE A 82 33.27 9.11 2.29
N ASN A 83 34.48 9.33 2.79
CA ASN A 83 35.25 10.52 2.40
C ASN A 83 35.51 10.53 0.90
N GLN A 84 35.80 9.37 0.30
CA GLN A 84 35.90 9.25 -1.15
C GLN A 84 34.55 9.53 -1.84
N ALA A 85 33.43 9.02 -1.31
CA ALA A 85 32.10 9.31 -1.83
C ALA A 85 31.75 10.80 -1.74
N VAL A 86 31.97 11.44 -0.59
CA VAL A 86 31.78 12.89 -0.35
C VAL A 86 32.64 13.70 -1.31
N ASN A 87 33.93 13.41 -1.41
CA ASN A 87 34.86 14.13 -2.29
C ASN A 87 34.57 13.89 -3.78
N SER A 88 33.93 12.78 -4.12
CA SER A 88 33.49 12.48 -5.49
C SER A 88 32.10 13.03 -5.85
N GLY A 89 31.44 13.73 -4.92
CA GLY A 89 30.09 14.26 -5.14
C GLY A 89 29.00 13.18 -5.19
N ARG A 90 29.24 11.99 -4.64
CA ARG A 90 28.31 10.85 -4.61
C ARG A 90 27.44 10.78 -3.34
N VAL A 91 27.38 11.88 -2.59
CA VAL A 91 26.64 11.95 -1.32
C VAL A 91 25.65 13.10 -1.40
N THR A 92 24.37 12.76 -1.29
CA THR A 92 23.30 13.76 -1.22
C THR A 92 23.15 14.21 0.22
N GLN A 93 23.21 15.52 0.46
CA GLN A 93 23.02 16.10 1.79
C GLN A 93 21.56 16.45 2.05
N LEU A 94 21.00 15.86 3.10
CA LEU A 94 19.62 16.03 3.53
C LEU A 94 19.60 16.75 4.90
N TRP A 95 20.10 17.98 4.94
CA TRP A 95 20.18 18.85 6.12
C TRP A 95 18.88 19.00 6.92
N LEU A 96 17.70 19.03 6.29
CA LEU A 96 16.41 19.11 6.99
C LEU A 96 16.12 17.85 7.80
N ASP A 97 16.57 16.70 7.28
CA ASP A 97 16.44 15.39 7.90
C ASP A 97 17.66 15.01 8.77
N GLN A 98 18.69 15.86 8.76
CA GLN A 98 19.94 15.63 9.50
C GLN A 98 20.69 14.39 8.99
N SER A 99 20.58 14.12 7.69
CA SER A 99 21.07 12.86 7.11
C SER A 99 21.81 13.06 5.79
N ILE A 100 22.40 11.97 5.31
CA ILE A 100 22.89 11.84 3.95
C ILE A 100 22.28 10.61 3.28
N PHE A 101 22.16 10.68 1.95
CA PHE A 101 21.98 9.51 1.12
C PHE A 101 23.31 9.09 0.48
N LEU A 102 23.58 7.78 0.47
CA LEU A 102 24.66 7.16 -0.30
C LEU A 102 24.42 5.65 -0.48
N PRO A 103 24.89 5.03 -1.57
CA PRO A 103 24.80 3.59 -1.75
C PRO A 103 25.85 2.85 -0.89
N LEU A 104 25.40 2.00 0.04
CA LEU A 104 26.26 1.18 0.91
C LEU A 104 25.88 -0.30 0.83
N THR A 105 26.84 -1.18 1.11
CA THR A 105 26.49 -2.57 1.43
C THR A 105 25.86 -2.64 2.83
N PRO A 106 24.98 -3.60 3.12
CA PRO A 106 24.44 -3.81 4.47
C PRO A 106 25.52 -3.94 5.55
N VAL A 107 26.66 -4.56 5.23
CA VAL A 107 27.82 -4.66 6.13
C VAL A 107 28.42 -3.27 6.44
N GLN A 108 28.57 -2.42 5.43
CA GLN A 108 29.03 -1.02 5.62
C GLN A 108 28.02 -0.19 6.40
N ALA A 109 26.71 -0.34 6.11
CA ALA A 109 25.64 0.33 6.84
C ALA A 109 25.64 -0.03 8.34
N ARG A 110 25.86 -1.31 8.66
CA ARG A 110 26.00 -1.77 10.05
C ARG A 110 27.23 -1.19 10.74
N ALA A 111 28.37 -1.10 10.05
CA ALA A 111 29.57 -0.48 10.59
C ALA A 111 29.34 1.02 10.90
N LEU A 112 28.59 1.72 10.05
CA LEU A 112 28.21 3.11 10.29
C LEU A 112 27.25 3.29 11.46
N ALA A 113 26.24 2.43 11.58
CA ALA A 113 25.29 2.49 12.70
C ALA A 113 25.98 2.34 14.07
N ALA A 114 27.15 1.70 14.13
CA ALA A 114 27.93 1.57 15.37
C ALA A 114 28.65 2.85 15.79
N LEU A 115 28.69 3.90 14.96
CA LEU A 115 29.34 5.16 15.31
C LEU A 115 28.47 5.96 16.30
N PRO A 116 29.05 6.52 17.38
CA PRO A 116 28.28 7.12 18.47
C PRO A 116 27.49 8.38 18.08
N PHE A 117 27.88 9.05 17.00
CA PHE A 117 27.22 10.25 16.45
C PHE A 117 26.22 9.95 15.32
N VAL A 118 26.10 8.69 14.90
CA VAL A 118 25.03 8.22 14.00
C VAL A 118 23.79 7.92 14.84
N ASP A 119 22.65 8.42 14.39
CA ASP A 119 21.36 8.24 15.04
C ASP A 119 20.66 6.98 14.52
N ALA A 120 20.53 6.90 13.19
CA ALA A 120 19.87 5.79 12.51
C ALA A 120 20.47 5.55 11.12
N VAL A 121 20.43 4.30 10.66
CA VAL A 121 20.71 3.92 9.27
C VAL A 121 19.56 3.05 8.75
N PHE A 122 18.93 3.49 7.67
CA PHE A 122 17.75 2.83 7.09
C PHE A 122 17.75 2.92 5.56
N GLU A 123 16.95 2.08 4.91
CA GLU A 123 16.83 2.07 3.46
C GLU A 123 16.15 3.33 2.92
N ASN A 124 16.60 3.79 1.76
CA ASN A 124 15.87 4.78 0.99
C ASN A 124 14.62 4.16 0.37
N PHE A 125 13.52 4.14 1.12
CA PHE A 125 12.26 3.49 0.73
C PHE A 125 11.43 4.36 -0.22
N LYS A 126 10.45 3.73 -0.88
CA LYS A 126 9.56 4.36 -1.85
C LYS A 126 8.40 5.09 -1.17
N VAL A 127 8.03 6.24 -1.71
CA VAL A 127 6.89 7.08 -1.33
C VAL A 127 6.01 7.25 -2.56
N GLN A 128 4.69 7.29 -2.41
CA GLN A 128 3.77 7.33 -3.55
C GLN A 128 2.60 8.29 -3.33
N ILE A 129 1.87 8.60 -4.39
CA ILE A 129 0.59 9.29 -4.29
C ILE A 129 -0.47 8.30 -3.78
N PRO A 130 -1.21 8.60 -2.68
CA PRO A 130 -2.37 7.80 -2.29
C PRO A 130 -3.36 7.72 -3.45
N ARG A 131 -3.74 6.50 -3.82
CA ARG A 131 -4.55 6.23 -5.02
C ARG A 131 -5.78 7.12 -5.09
N ALA A 132 -5.77 8.10 -6.00
CA ALA A 132 -6.89 8.99 -6.26
C ALA A 132 -7.75 8.41 -7.39
N ALA A 133 -9.08 8.49 -7.26
CA ALA A 133 -9.98 8.03 -8.31
C ALA A 133 -10.16 9.14 -9.35
N ALA A 134 -9.66 8.91 -10.56
CA ALA A 134 -9.97 9.76 -11.70
C ALA A 134 -11.40 9.48 -12.18
N LEU A 135 -12.24 10.51 -12.21
CA LEU A 135 -13.65 10.37 -12.55
C LEU A 135 -13.92 10.73 -14.02
N SER A 136 -13.35 11.83 -14.53
CA SER A 136 -13.52 12.24 -15.92
C SER A 136 -12.60 13.40 -16.32
N ALA A 137 -12.47 13.62 -17.64
CA ALA A 137 -12.17 14.94 -18.17
C ALA A 137 -13.31 15.90 -17.81
N ALA A 138 -12.98 17.16 -17.53
CA ALA A 138 -13.92 18.20 -17.16
C ALA A 138 -13.65 19.47 -17.96
N SER A 139 -14.60 20.41 -17.95
CA SER A 139 -14.37 21.78 -18.40
C SER A 139 -13.97 22.66 -17.22
N ALA A 140 -13.40 23.83 -17.52
CA ALA A 140 -13.29 24.89 -16.53
C ALA A 140 -14.66 25.15 -15.88
N PRO A 141 -14.75 25.29 -14.54
CA PRO A 141 -16.02 25.54 -13.87
C PRO A 141 -16.67 26.86 -14.34
N THR A 142 -17.96 26.80 -14.70
CA THR A 142 -18.77 27.98 -15.03
C THR A 142 -19.33 28.61 -13.75
N GLY A 143 -18.47 29.26 -12.98
CA GLY A 143 -18.81 29.87 -11.69
C GLY A 143 -17.89 29.41 -10.57
N THR A 144 -18.21 29.79 -9.33
CA THR A 144 -17.43 29.37 -8.16
C THR A 144 -17.65 27.87 -7.91
N PRO A 145 -16.58 27.04 -7.89
CA PRO A 145 -16.68 25.63 -7.56
C PRO A 145 -17.22 25.38 -6.15
N TRP A 146 -17.95 24.26 -5.99
CA TRP A 146 -18.58 23.91 -4.72
C TRP A 146 -17.56 23.81 -3.57
N HIS A 147 -16.34 23.34 -3.84
CA HIS A 147 -15.31 23.17 -2.83
C HIS A 147 -14.80 24.50 -2.26
N LEU A 148 -14.86 25.57 -3.06
CA LEU A 148 -14.51 26.92 -2.62
C LEU A 148 -15.65 27.54 -1.81
N GLN A 149 -16.89 27.29 -2.22
CA GLN A 149 -18.08 27.73 -1.48
C GLN A 149 -18.22 27.04 -0.12
N SER A 150 -18.02 25.73 -0.06
CA SER A 150 -18.23 24.94 1.17
C SER A 150 -17.30 25.34 2.31
N ILE A 151 -16.07 25.78 2.00
CA ILE A 151 -15.11 26.26 3.00
C ILE A 151 -15.18 27.78 3.23
N GLY A 152 -15.98 28.50 2.44
CA GLY A 152 -16.10 29.95 2.52
C GLY A 152 -14.91 30.76 1.99
N ALA A 153 -14.22 30.27 0.95
CA ALA A 153 -13.12 31.00 0.31
C ALA A 153 -13.56 32.34 -0.32
N PRO A 154 -14.73 32.46 -1.01
CA PRO A 154 -15.18 33.74 -1.56
C PRO A 154 -15.33 34.87 -0.54
N GLN A 155 -15.72 34.57 0.69
CA GLN A 155 -15.85 35.55 1.78
C GLN A 155 -14.49 36.13 2.17
N ALA A 156 -13.44 35.31 2.19
CA ALA A 156 -12.08 35.78 2.42
C ALA A 156 -11.60 36.67 1.27
N TRP A 157 -11.86 36.27 0.01
CA TRP A 157 -11.49 37.07 -1.16
C TRP A 157 -12.21 38.42 -1.20
N ALA A 158 -13.51 38.43 -0.87
CA ALA A 158 -14.29 39.67 -0.75
C ALA A 158 -13.75 40.60 0.34
N SER A 159 -13.08 40.04 1.35
CA SER A 159 -12.39 40.77 2.41
C SER A 159 -10.94 41.15 2.05
N GLY A 160 -10.52 40.92 0.79
CA GLY A 160 -9.20 41.26 0.29
C GLY A 160 -8.11 40.23 0.57
N PHE A 161 -8.43 39.06 1.13
CA PHE A 161 -7.47 38.01 1.42
C PHE A 161 -7.53 36.94 0.35
N ARG A 162 -6.48 36.85 -0.48
CA ARG A 162 -6.42 35.93 -1.62
C ARG A 162 -5.12 35.11 -1.65
N GLY A 163 -4.31 35.16 -0.60
CA GLY A 163 -3.02 34.45 -0.50
C GLY A 163 -1.83 35.29 -0.94
N GLN A 164 -2.01 36.60 -1.10
CA GLN A 164 -0.95 37.54 -1.47
C GLN A 164 0.26 37.42 -0.52
N ASN A 165 1.46 37.55 -1.09
CA ASN A 165 2.75 37.47 -0.38
C ASN A 165 3.04 36.12 0.31
N ILE A 166 2.22 35.09 0.07
CA ILE A 166 2.46 33.74 0.58
C ILE A 166 3.02 32.85 -0.54
N ARG A 167 4.05 32.08 -0.19
CA ARG A 167 4.61 31.00 -1.02
C ARG A 167 4.21 29.67 -0.41
N VAL A 168 3.64 28.81 -1.25
CA VAL A 168 3.28 27.44 -0.89
C VAL A 168 4.23 26.48 -1.59
N GLY A 169 4.93 25.68 -0.80
CA GLY A 169 5.74 24.56 -1.25
C GLY A 169 4.84 23.43 -1.71
N HIS A 170 5.03 22.97 -2.93
CA HIS A 170 4.20 21.97 -3.58
C HIS A 170 5.07 20.79 -3.99
N LEU A 171 4.97 19.67 -3.27
CA LEU A 171 5.72 18.44 -3.55
C LEU A 171 4.77 17.41 -4.16
N ASP A 172 4.98 17.07 -5.44
CA ASP A 172 4.07 16.21 -6.20
C ASP A 172 4.74 15.62 -7.46
N SER A 173 3.96 15.15 -8.44
CA SER A 173 4.38 14.63 -9.76
C SER A 173 4.87 15.70 -10.74
N GLY A 174 4.82 16.97 -10.32
CA GLY A 174 5.28 18.14 -11.06
C GLY A 174 4.18 19.18 -11.24
N ILE A 175 4.36 20.10 -12.19
CA ILE A 175 3.37 21.13 -12.52
C ILE A 175 3.52 21.54 -13.99
N ASP A 176 2.42 21.62 -14.72
CA ASP A 176 2.40 22.23 -16.06
C ASP A 176 2.55 23.76 -15.95
N PRO A 177 3.67 24.36 -16.40
CA PRO A 177 3.88 25.80 -16.29
C PRO A 177 3.00 26.63 -17.20
N ASN A 178 2.44 26.03 -18.26
CA ASN A 178 1.70 26.75 -19.28
C ASN A 178 0.18 26.79 -19.00
N HIS A 179 -0.26 26.18 -17.90
CA HIS A 179 -1.68 26.18 -17.55
C HIS A 179 -2.16 27.60 -17.20
N PRO A 180 -3.26 28.12 -17.80
CA PRO A 180 -3.74 29.47 -17.55
C PRO A 180 -4.10 29.78 -16.08
N GLU A 181 -4.39 28.74 -15.27
CA GLU A 181 -4.63 28.86 -13.83
C GLU A 181 -3.45 29.47 -13.06
N TYR A 182 -2.21 29.31 -13.55
CA TYR A 182 -0.99 29.69 -12.82
C TYR A 182 -0.22 30.83 -13.46
N ALA A 183 -0.77 31.55 -14.43
CA ALA A 183 -0.05 32.60 -15.15
C ALA A 183 0.65 33.56 -14.17
N GLY A 184 1.99 33.54 -14.15
CA GLY A 184 2.84 34.35 -13.26
C GLY A 184 2.90 33.92 -11.79
N ARG A 185 2.41 32.73 -11.43
CA ARG A 185 2.32 32.24 -10.02
C ARG A 185 3.38 31.21 -9.64
N ILE A 186 4.04 30.56 -10.59
CA ILE A 186 5.15 29.64 -10.29
C ILE A 186 6.39 30.47 -9.96
N ALA A 187 6.78 30.48 -8.69
CA ALA A 187 7.95 31.22 -8.22
C ALA A 187 9.26 30.47 -8.51
N ALA A 188 9.26 29.14 -8.36
CA ALA A 188 10.44 28.32 -8.57
C ALA A 188 10.04 26.86 -8.80
N PHE A 189 10.91 26.11 -9.52
CA PHE A 189 10.71 24.70 -9.83
C PHE A 189 12.02 23.91 -9.78
N ALA A 190 11.97 22.69 -9.24
CA ALA A 190 13.05 21.71 -9.34
C ALA A 190 12.50 20.29 -9.41
N GLU A 191 13.25 19.41 -10.06
CA GLU A 191 13.03 17.97 -10.09
C GLU A 191 14.19 17.28 -9.40
N PHE A 192 13.89 16.20 -8.68
CA PHE A 192 14.87 15.42 -7.94
C PHE A 192 14.85 13.97 -8.44
N ASN A 193 15.98 13.28 -8.45
CA ASN A 193 16.05 11.84 -8.74
C ASN A 193 15.83 11.00 -7.47
N ALA A 194 15.87 9.67 -7.60
CA ALA A 194 15.67 8.73 -6.50
C ALA A 194 16.72 8.86 -5.38
N GLU A 195 17.89 9.41 -5.68
CA GLU A 195 18.99 9.67 -4.74
C GLU A 195 18.86 11.02 -4.02
N GLY A 196 17.88 11.85 -4.41
CA GLY A 196 17.66 13.19 -3.87
C GLY A 196 18.54 14.28 -4.50
N ASP A 197 19.25 13.98 -5.58
CA ASP A 197 20.00 14.98 -6.35
C ASP A 197 19.04 15.77 -7.24
N ARG A 198 19.28 17.08 -7.33
CA ARG A 198 18.56 17.94 -8.27
C ARG A 198 18.96 17.58 -9.70
N ILE A 199 18.00 17.31 -10.56
CA ILE A 199 18.23 17.08 -11.98
C ILE A 199 17.85 18.32 -12.78
N GLY A 200 18.60 18.57 -13.86
CA GLY A 200 18.32 19.68 -14.77
C GLY A 200 17.05 19.40 -15.57
N SER A 201 15.94 20.04 -15.21
CA SER A 201 14.69 19.95 -15.96
C SER A 201 13.91 21.26 -15.96
N THR A 202 13.08 21.42 -16.98
CA THR A 202 12.09 22.49 -17.06
C THR A 202 10.82 22.08 -16.30
N PRO A 203 10.02 23.05 -15.79
CA PRO A 203 8.76 22.72 -15.16
C PRO A 203 7.89 21.86 -16.08
N ARG A 204 7.44 20.73 -15.53
CA ARG A 204 6.57 19.75 -16.19
C ARG A 204 5.85 18.97 -15.11
N ASP A 205 4.73 18.36 -15.49
CA ASP A 205 4.08 17.31 -14.72
C ASP A 205 4.26 15.99 -15.46
N THR A 206 4.72 14.96 -14.73
CA THR A 206 4.93 13.63 -15.30
C THR A 206 3.63 12.82 -15.41
N THR A 207 2.57 13.27 -14.73
CA THR A 207 1.25 12.64 -14.80
C THR A 207 0.18 13.71 -15.06
N ASN A 208 -0.62 14.02 -14.05
CA ASN A 208 -1.58 15.12 -14.01
C ASN A 208 -1.89 15.53 -12.57
N HIS A 209 -1.38 14.78 -11.59
CA HIS A 209 -1.79 14.91 -10.20
C HIS A 209 -1.26 16.21 -9.60
N GLY A 210 0.02 16.51 -9.80
CA GLY A 210 0.63 17.75 -9.34
C GLY A 210 0.02 19.01 -9.98
N THR A 211 -0.31 18.95 -11.27
CA THR A 211 -1.06 20.04 -11.94
C THR A 211 -2.48 20.17 -11.39
N HIS A 212 -3.09 19.10 -10.88
CA HIS A 212 -4.41 19.16 -10.24
C HIS A 212 -4.33 19.76 -8.84
N THR A 213 -3.39 19.30 -8.03
CA THR A 213 -3.21 19.73 -6.63
C THR A 213 -2.69 21.17 -6.55
N ALA A 214 -1.75 21.58 -7.39
CA ALA A 214 -1.34 22.98 -7.53
C ALA A 214 -2.53 23.92 -7.81
N GLY A 215 -3.52 23.44 -8.57
CA GLY A 215 -4.68 24.19 -9.03
C GLY A 215 -5.60 24.51 -7.87
N LEU A 216 -5.77 23.54 -6.98
CA LEU A 216 -6.56 23.67 -5.76
C LEU A 216 -5.92 24.60 -4.73
N ILE A 217 -4.59 24.74 -4.75
CA ILE A 217 -3.89 25.72 -3.91
C ILE A 217 -4.09 27.13 -4.49
N ALA A 218 -3.61 27.37 -5.72
CA ALA A 218 -3.36 28.72 -6.22
C ALA A 218 -3.92 29.00 -7.64
N GLY A 219 -4.75 28.12 -8.18
CA GLY A 219 -5.41 28.36 -9.46
C GLY A 219 -6.34 29.57 -9.43
N LYS A 220 -6.32 30.37 -10.49
CA LYS A 220 -7.19 31.54 -10.69
C LYS A 220 -8.68 31.25 -10.45
N THR A 221 -9.21 30.11 -10.92
CA THR A 221 -10.65 29.78 -10.85
C THR A 221 -10.97 28.66 -9.87
N VAL A 222 -10.06 27.71 -9.70
CA VAL A 222 -10.26 26.52 -8.86
C VAL A 222 -9.50 26.56 -7.53
N GLY A 223 -8.59 27.52 -7.36
CA GLY A 223 -7.70 27.61 -6.20
C GLY A 223 -8.30 28.38 -5.04
N VAL A 224 -7.95 27.95 -3.82
CA VAL A 224 -8.38 28.61 -2.58
C VAL A 224 -7.62 29.93 -2.37
N ALA A 225 -6.34 29.97 -2.70
CA ALA A 225 -5.46 31.12 -2.55
C ALA A 225 -4.91 31.58 -3.92
N PRO A 226 -5.75 32.15 -4.80
CA PRO A 226 -5.39 32.47 -6.19
C PRO A 226 -4.28 33.52 -6.34
N GLU A 227 -3.89 34.19 -5.24
CA GLU A 227 -2.77 35.12 -5.21
C GLU A 227 -1.50 34.59 -4.52
N ALA A 228 -1.52 33.35 -4.03
CA ALA A 228 -0.32 32.69 -3.56
C ALA A 228 0.63 32.37 -4.72
N ARG A 229 1.93 32.25 -4.41
CA ARG A 229 2.94 31.75 -5.34
C ARG A 229 3.30 30.31 -5.01
N LEU A 230 3.60 29.51 -6.03
CA LEU A 230 3.96 28.11 -5.89
C LEU A 230 5.47 27.91 -6.03
N ILE A 231 6.07 27.18 -5.10
CA ILE A 231 7.41 26.60 -5.27
C ILE A 231 7.20 25.11 -5.45
N SER A 232 7.37 24.61 -6.68
CA SER A 232 7.03 23.23 -7.00
C SER A 232 8.27 22.34 -7.06
N ALA A 233 8.25 21.24 -6.31
CA ALA A 233 9.27 20.21 -6.34
C ALA A 233 8.65 18.92 -6.93
N LEU A 234 9.18 18.48 -8.06
CA LEU A 234 8.83 17.19 -8.65
C LEU A 234 9.60 16.10 -7.90
N VAL A 235 8.90 15.38 -7.03
CA VAL A 235 9.47 14.32 -6.18
C VAL A 235 8.79 12.97 -6.36
N LEU A 236 7.75 12.89 -7.20
CA LEU A 236 7.02 11.66 -7.52
C LEU A 236 6.88 11.47 -9.04
N PRO A 237 7.98 11.32 -9.79
CA PRO A 237 7.91 11.04 -11.22
C PRO A 237 7.08 9.78 -11.46
N ASN A 238 6.03 9.88 -12.27
CA ASN A 238 5.09 8.77 -12.52
C ASN A 238 4.35 8.30 -11.24
N ASN A 239 4.08 9.20 -10.30
CA ASN A 239 3.36 8.99 -9.03
C ASN A 239 4.11 8.21 -7.94
N GLU A 240 5.40 7.92 -8.14
CA GLU A 240 6.27 7.26 -7.16
C GLU A 240 7.60 8.01 -7.04
N GLY A 241 8.16 8.07 -5.84
CA GLY A 241 9.48 8.61 -5.56
C GLY A 241 10.10 7.92 -4.36
N THR A 242 11.19 8.47 -3.82
CA THR A 242 11.87 7.92 -2.65
C THR A 242 11.86 8.88 -1.46
N PHE A 243 12.18 8.37 -0.27
CA PHE A 243 12.36 9.21 0.92
C PHE A 243 13.39 10.32 0.67
N ALA A 244 14.58 9.99 0.15
CA ALA A 244 15.63 10.98 -0.17
C ALA A 244 15.12 12.07 -1.11
N GLN A 245 14.38 11.67 -2.15
CA GLN A 245 13.79 12.56 -3.14
C GLN A 245 12.76 13.52 -2.51
N VAL A 246 11.89 13.01 -1.64
CA VAL A 246 10.90 13.82 -0.92
C VAL A 246 11.58 14.80 0.04
N ILE A 247 12.56 14.35 0.82
CA ILE A 247 13.31 15.25 1.72
C ILE A 247 14.06 16.32 0.94
N ALA A 248 14.68 15.97 -0.19
CA ALA A 248 15.34 16.93 -1.07
C ALA A 248 14.36 18.00 -1.57
N GLY A 249 13.14 17.59 -1.97
CA GLY A 249 12.05 18.51 -2.29
C GLY A 249 11.62 19.39 -1.12
N MET A 250 11.53 18.84 0.10
CA MET A 250 11.15 19.61 1.29
C MET A 250 12.18 20.70 1.56
N GLN A 251 13.46 20.39 1.44
CA GLN A 251 14.54 21.37 1.58
C GLN A 251 14.48 22.45 0.51
N TYR A 252 14.22 22.06 -0.73
CA TYR A 252 14.14 22.99 -1.84
C TYR A 252 12.99 23.98 -1.69
N VAL A 253 11.80 23.53 -1.28
CA VAL A 253 10.69 24.47 -1.08
C VAL A 253 10.90 25.42 0.11
N LEU A 254 11.75 25.04 1.07
CA LEU A 254 12.14 25.88 2.20
C LEU A 254 13.24 26.88 1.84
N ASP A 255 14.12 26.55 0.89
CA ASP A 255 15.25 27.37 0.48
C ASP A 255 15.64 27.16 -1.00
N PRO A 256 14.84 27.66 -1.96
CA PRO A 256 14.97 27.37 -3.40
C PRO A 256 16.32 27.76 -4.02
N ASP A 257 16.90 28.88 -3.60
CA ASP A 257 18.21 29.35 -4.06
C ASP A 257 19.38 28.73 -3.27
N ASN A 258 19.08 27.89 -2.27
CA ASN A 258 20.02 27.28 -1.33
C ASN A 258 20.86 28.31 -0.55
N ASN A 259 20.33 29.51 -0.34
CA ASN A 259 20.93 30.58 0.43
C ASN A 259 20.09 30.89 1.68
N ALA A 260 20.53 30.37 2.83
CA ALA A 260 19.84 30.56 4.11
C ALA A 260 19.57 32.04 4.48
N ASP A 261 20.35 32.98 3.94
CA ASP A 261 20.26 34.41 4.23
C ASP A 261 19.19 35.16 3.40
N THR A 262 18.62 34.56 2.35
CA THR A 262 17.46 35.11 1.62
C THR A 262 16.14 34.66 2.25
N ASN A 263 15.00 35.27 1.91
CA ASN A 263 13.68 34.79 2.35
C ASN A 263 12.78 34.54 1.14
N ASP A 264 13.12 33.49 0.43
CA ASP A 264 12.52 33.02 -0.80
C ASP A 264 11.71 31.71 -0.63
N GLY A 265 11.82 31.07 0.54
CA GLY A 265 11.13 29.82 0.90
C GLY A 265 9.63 29.94 1.15
N ALA A 266 8.98 28.78 1.20
CA ALA A 266 7.56 28.62 1.48
C ALA A 266 7.21 28.81 2.97
N GLN A 267 6.01 29.33 3.24
CA GLN A 267 5.43 29.38 4.58
C GLN A 267 4.46 28.22 4.87
N VAL A 268 4.03 27.51 3.83
CA VAL A 268 3.17 26.33 3.89
C VAL A 268 3.75 25.29 2.96
N VAL A 269 3.81 24.03 3.37
CA VAL A 269 4.21 22.93 2.49
C VAL A 269 3.06 21.94 2.37
N ASN A 270 2.58 21.73 1.14
CA ASN A 270 1.60 20.72 0.81
C ASN A 270 2.29 19.47 0.26
N MET A 271 1.93 18.31 0.83
CA MET A 271 2.33 16.99 0.33
C MET A 271 1.09 16.12 0.16
N SER A 272 0.67 15.93 -1.09
CA SER A 272 -0.45 15.06 -1.47
C SER A 272 0.05 13.63 -1.78
N LEU A 273 0.90 13.12 -0.88
CA LEU A 273 1.65 11.87 -1.01
C LEU A 273 1.71 11.13 0.34
N GLY A 274 2.09 9.86 0.33
CA GLY A 274 2.33 9.11 1.56
C GLY A 274 2.45 7.60 1.37
N ILE A 275 2.67 6.90 2.48
CA ILE A 275 2.79 5.45 2.56
C ILE A 275 1.88 4.95 3.69
N PRO A 276 1.10 3.86 3.51
CA PRO A 276 0.29 3.28 4.57
C PRO A 276 1.12 2.90 5.80
N GLY A 277 0.63 3.24 6.98
CA GLY A 277 1.31 2.96 8.25
C GLY A 277 2.05 4.18 8.84
N THR A 278 2.79 3.94 9.91
CA THR A 278 3.56 4.95 10.64
C THR A 278 5.05 4.81 10.33
N TYR A 279 5.68 5.91 9.93
CA TYR A 279 7.10 5.97 9.57
C TYR A 279 7.79 7.06 10.38
N ASP A 280 8.62 6.63 11.34
CA ASP A 280 9.38 7.53 12.22
C ASP A 280 10.35 8.41 11.43
N GLU A 281 10.76 7.95 10.25
CA GLU A 281 11.71 8.63 9.38
C GLU A 281 11.24 10.04 8.98
N PHE A 282 9.93 10.29 8.91
CA PHE A 282 9.39 11.60 8.59
C PHE A 282 9.25 12.55 9.81
N ILE A 283 9.47 12.09 11.05
CA ILE A 283 9.28 12.92 12.25
C ILE A 283 10.25 14.11 12.27
N VAL A 284 11.55 13.84 12.15
CA VAL A 284 12.63 14.85 12.18
C VAL A 284 12.41 15.97 11.15
N PRO A 285 12.18 15.69 9.86
CA PRO A 285 12.04 16.74 8.85
C PRO A 285 10.75 17.55 9.06
N VAL A 286 9.66 16.93 9.55
CA VAL A 286 8.43 17.66 9.90
C VAL A 286 8.63 18.56 11.11
N GLN A 287 9.33 18.10 12.14
CA GLN A 287 9.64 18.92 13.32
C GLN A 287 10.57 20.08 12.96
N ASN A 288 11.57 19.86 12.11
CA ASN A 288 12.45 20.93 11.64
C ASN A 288 11.70 21.95 10.76
N MET A 289 10.74 21.50 9.95
CA MET A 289 9.84 22.41 9.21
C MET A 289 9.01 23.30 10.14
N LEU A 290 8.46 22.73 11.22
CA LEU A 290 7.73 23.50 12.24
C LEU A 290 8.63 24.50 12.97
N LYS A 291 9.85 24.08 13.35
CA LYS A 291 10.85 24.98 13.95
C LYS A 291 11.24 26.12 13.00
N ALA A 292 11.22 25.89 11.69
CA ALA A 292 11.42 26.91 10.66
C ALA A 292 10.22 27.88 10.53
N GLY A 293 9.12 27.62 11.22
CA GLY A 293 7.88 28.43 11.14
C GLY A 293 7.02 28.10 9.92
N VAL A 294 7.19 26.93 9.33
CA VAL A 294 6.48 26.50 8.12
C VAL A 294 5.40 25.48 8.46
N ALA A 295 4.21 25.63 7.89
CA ALA A 295 3.06 24.78 8.17
C ALA A 295 3.05 23.51 7.29
N PRO A 296 3.21 22.30 7.86
CA PRO A 296 3.10 21.02 7.15
C PRO A 296 1.63 20.60 6.96
N VAL A 297 1.11 20.64 5.73
CA VAL A 297 -0.28 20.26 5.39
C VAL A 297 -0.27 19.04 4.46
N PHE A 298 -0.61 17.87 4.97
CA PHE A 298 -0.40 16.61 4.26
C PHE A 298 -1.67 15.76 4.19
N ALA A 299 -1.83 15.03 3.09
CA ALA A 299 -2.93 14.10 2.90
C ALA A 299 -2.87 12.92 3.90
N ILE A 300 -4.01 12.50 4.44
CA ILE A 300 -4.05 11.39 5.42
C ILE A 300 -3.98 9.99 4.79
N GLY A 301 -4.23 9.89 3.48
CA GLY A 301 -4.28 8.62 2.75
C GLY A 301 -5.69 8.25 2.26
N ASN A 302 -5.73 7.31 1.30
CA ASN A 302 -6.95 6.83 0.64
C ASN A 302 -7.17 5.33 0.90
N PHE A 303 -6.85 4.85 2.11
CA PHE A 303 -6.88 3.44 2.49
C PHE A 303 -8.07 3.10 3.42
N GLY A 304 -9.02 4.02 3.57
CA GLY A 304 -10.28 3.78 4.27
C GLY A 304 -11.17 2.76 3.54
N PRO A 305 -12.29 2.33 4.14
CA PRO A 305 -12.96 2.93 5.29
C PRO A 305 -12.52 2.39 6.67
N THR A 306 -11.59 1.44 6.71
CA THR A 306 -11.21 0.77 7.96
C THR A 306 -10.51 1.72 8.94
N ALA A 307 -10.67 1.45 10.23
CA ALA A 307 -9.93 2.17 11.27
C ALA A 307 -8.44 1.81 11.20
N GLY A 308 -7.55 2.75 11.55
CA GLY A 308 -6.10 2.54 11.51
C GLY A 308 -5.50 2.55 10.10
N SER A 309 -6.20 3.10 9.12
CA SER A 309 -5.84 3.08 7.70
C SER A 309 -5.01 4.28 7.25
N THR A 310 -4.47 5.08 8.17
CA THR A 310 -3.73 6.31 7.82
C THR A 310 -2.34 6.04 7.26
N GLY A 311 -1.78 7.01 6.53
CA GLY A 311 -0.39 6.97 6.06
C GLY A 311 0.48 8.13 6.55
N SER A 312 1.77 7.89 6.62
CA SER A 312 2.78 8.94 6.82
C SER A 312 3.10 9.66 5.50
N PRO A 313 3.37 10.98 5.52
CA PRO A 313 3.59 11.80 6.71
C PRO A 313 2.31 12.44 7.31
N GLY A 314 1.13 12.31 6.70
CA GLY A 314 -0.10 12.97 7.18
C GLY A 314 -0.58 12.54 8.56
N ASN A 315 -0.25 11.33 8.98
CA ASN A 315 -0.60 10.79 10.30
C ASN A 315 0.38 11.19 11.42
N ILE A 316 1.44 11.94 11.14
CA ILE A 316 2.34 12.48 12.16
C ILE A 316 1.56 13.50 13.01
N PRO A 317 1.49 13.35 14.34
CA PRO A 317 0.74 14.24 15.23
C PRO A 317 1.04 15.74 15.04
N ASP A 318 2.30 16.07 14.76
CA ASP A 318 2.78 17.43 14.54
C ASP A 318 2.31 18.02 13.19
N ALA A 319 2.09 17.19 12.17
CA ALA A 319 1.57 17.61 10.87
C ALA A 319 0.07 17.95 10.91
N ILE A 320 -0.40 18.78 9.97
CA ILE A 320 -1.82 18.99 9.71
C ILE A 320 -2.27 17.88 8.74
N GLY A 321 -2.85 16.81 9.28
CA GLY A 321 -3.34 15.68 8.50
C GLY A 321 -4.76 15.93 7.97
N VAL A 322 -4.95 15.84 6.66
CA VAL A 322 -6.21 16.24 6.01
C VAL A 322 -6.95 15.04 5.41
N GLY A 323 -8.17 14.80 5.90
CA GLY A 323 -9.12 13.83 5.36
C GLY A 323 -10.04 14.42 4.29
N ALA A 324 -10.73 13.55 3.55
CA ALA A 324 -11.64 13.94 2.47
C ALA A 324 -13.11 13.82 2.87
N VAL A 325 -13.90 14.84 2.54
CA VAL A 325 -15.37 14.80 2.57
C VAL A 325 -15.98 15.07 1.19
N ASP A 326 -17.21 14.65 1.01
CA ASP A 326 -18.02 14.95 -0.16
C ASP A 326 -18.75 16.30 -0.05
N GLN A 327 -19.54 16.64 -1.08
CA GLN A 327 -20.33 17.88 -1.15
C GLN A 327 -21.38 18.00 -0.04
N ASN A 328 -21.76 16.91 0.61
CA ASN A 328 -22.71 16.87 1.73
C ASN A 328 -22.00 16.93 3.09
N GLY A 329 -20.68 17.13 3.10
CA GLY A 329 -19.85 17.11 4.31
C GLY A 329 -19.66 15.71 4.91
N GLN A 330 -20.03 14.64 4.20
CA GLN A 330 -19.86 13.27 4.66
C GLN A 330 -18.44 12.79 4.38
N VAL A 331 -17.87 12.01 5.31
CA VAL A 331 -16.53 11.44 5.12
C VAL A 331 -16.52 10.53 3.89
N ALA A 332 -15.54 10.72 3.02
CA ALA A 332 -15.39 9.86 1.86
C ALA A 332 -15.06 8.43 2.30
N SER A 333 -15.60 7.42 1.59
CA SER A 333 -15.36 6.00 1.93
C SER A 333 -13.88 5.65 1.92
N PHE A 334 -13.14 6.17 0.93
CA PHE A 334 -11.70 5.96 0.79
C PHE A 334 -10.86 6.76 1.79
N SER A 335 -11.39 7.83 2.40
CA SER A 335 -10.58 8.68 3.29
C SER A 335 -10.08 7.84 4.47
N SER A 336 -8.76 7.79 4.66
CA SER A 336 -8.17 7.06 5.78
C SER A 336 -8.61 7.60 7.13
N ARG A 337 -8.64 6.71 8.12
CA ARG A 337 -9.25 6.94 9.44
C ARG A 337 -8.35 6.48 10.55
N GLY A 338 -8.35 7.22 11.65
CA GLY A 338 -7.75 6.78 12.90
C GLY A 338 -8.55 5.66 13.59
N PRO A 339 -8.23 5.34 14.84
CA PRO A 339 -7.10 5.89 15.59
C PRO A 339 -5.75 5.46 15.00
N VAL A 340 -4.71 6.26 15.22
CA VAL A 340 -3.34 5.95 14.77
C VAL A 340 -2.50 5.61 15.98
N ALA A 341 -2.02 4.37 16.03
CA ALA A 341 -1.10 3.91 17.07
C ALA A 341 0.34 4.11 16.58
N TRP A 342 1.10 4.95 17.28
CA TRP A 342 2.54 5.11 17.08
C TRP A 342 3.29 4.27 18.12
N GLN A 343 4.29 3.52 17.67
CA GLN A 343 5.10 2.61 18.47
C GLN A 343 6.58 2.80 18.08
N GLY A 344 7.16 3.94 18.46
CA GLY A 344 8.52 4.31 18.08
C GLY A 344 8.99 5.58 18.79
N GLN A 345 9.62 6.50 18.04
CA GLN A 345 10.00 7.82 18.54
C GLN A 345 8.80 8.61 19.08
N ILE A 346 7.64 8.45 18.43
CA ILE A 346 6.35 8.84 18.97
C ILE A 346 5.70 7.60 19.60
N ASN A 347 5.12 7.76 20.78
CA ASN A 347 4.43 6.69 21.48
C ASN A 347 3.03 7.15 21.88
N GLY A 348 2.00 6.35 21.54
CA GLY A 348 0.62 6.58 21.93
C GLY A 348 -0.38 6.43 20.80
N VAL A 349 -1.65 6.67 21.13
CA VAL A 349 -2.77 6.58 20.20
C VAL A 349 -3.33 7.97 19.94
N PHE A 350 -3.36 8.37 18.67
CA PHE A 350 -3.74 9.72 18.24
C PHE A 350 -4.98 9.67 17.35
N VAL A 351 -5.83 10.68 17.50
CA VAL A 351 -6.96 10.92 16.60
C VAL A 351 -6.46 11.63 15.34
N LYS A 352 -6.60 10.97 14.20
CA LYS A 352 -6.35 11.50 12.85
C LYS A 352 -7.49 11.09 11.90
N PRO A 353 -7.75 11.83 10.81
CA PRO A 353 -7.12 13.10 10.41
C PRO A 353 -7.35 14.22 11.44
N ASP A 354 -6.64 15.35 11.31
CA ASP A 354 -6.89 16.51 12.18
C ASP A 354 -8.09 17.30 11.75
N ILE A 355 -8.28 17.44 10.43
CA ILE A 355 -9.36 18.16 9.79
C ILE A 355 -9.79 17.42 8.52
N ALA A 356 -10.94 17.80 7.99
CA ALA A 356 -11.38 17.38 6.67
C ALA A 356 -11.54 18.59 5.74
N ALA A 357 -11.37 18.34 4.45
CA ALA A 357 -11.67 19.30 3.39
C ALA A 357 -12.34 18.57 2.20
N PRO A 358 -12.97 19.31 1.27
CA PRO A 358 -13.53 18.74 0.05
C PRO A 358 -12.53 17.83 -0.68
N GLY A 359 -12.92 16.59 -0.95
CA GLY A 359 -12.02 15.62 -1.60
C GLY A 359 -12.71 14.63 -2.53
N VAL A 360 -14.00 14.78 -2.81
CA VAL A 360 -14.76 13.90 -3.72
C VAL A 360 -15.22 14.69 -4.94
N ALA A 361 -14.92 14.20 -6.14
CA ALA A 361 -15.28 14.82 -7.41
C ALA A 361 -14.85 16.30 -7.50
N ILE A 362 -13.59 16.56 -7.17
CA ILE A 362 -13.00 17.89 -7.18
C ILE A 362 -12.47 18.19 -8.57
N THR A 363 -13.03 19.22 -9.22
CA THR A 363 -12.56 19.70 -10.52
C THR A 363 -11.40 20.66 -10.34
N SER A 364 -10.28 20.41 -11.02
CA SER A 364 -9.10 21.28 -11.05
C SER A 364 -8.37 21.14 -12.39
N SER A 365 -7.29 21.88 -12.56
CA SER A 365 -6.44 21.88 -13.75
C SER A 365 -5.75 20.54 -13.99
N PHE A 366 -5.62 20.17 -15.26
CA PHE A 366 -4.80 19.09 -15.80
C PHE A 366 -3.81 19.67 -16.82
N PRO A 367 -2.72 18.97 -17.14
CA PRO A 367 -1.74 19.48 -18.12
C PRO A 367 -2.37 19.85 -19.47
N ASN A 368 -1.71 20.77 -20.18
CA ASN A 368 -2.10 21.30 -21.49
C ASN A 368 -3.38 22.16 -21.46
N GLY A 369 -3.58 22.92 -20.38
CA GLY A 369 -4.74 23.82 -20.24
C GLY A 369 -6.08 23.11 -20.00
N GLN A 370 -6.06 21.83 -19.63
CA GLN A 370 -7.25 21.00 -19.46
C GLN A 370 -7.78 21.05 -18.02
N TYR A 371 -8.97 20.50 -17.79
CA TYR A 371 -9.50 20.30 -16.45
C TYR A 371 -9.93 18.84 -16.26
N GLY A 372 -9.90 18.37 -15.02
CA GLY A 372 -10.29 17.01 -14.66
C GLY A 372 -10.84 16.93 -13.25
N ALA A 373 -11.70 15.93 -13.04
CA ALA A 373 -12.29 15.64 -11.73
C ALA A 373 -11.59 14.45 -11.06
N LEU A 374 -11.01 14.67 -9.89
CA LEU A 374 -10.36 13.64 -9.06
C LEU A 374 -11.02 13.53 -7.69
N SER A 375 -10.94 12.35 -7.09
CA SER A 375 -11.31 12.12 -5.67
C SER A 375 -10.15 11.56 -4.88
N GLY A 376 -9.85 12.16 -3.74
CA GLY A 376 -8.75 11.76 -2.86
C GLY A 376 -8.54 12.75 -1.70
N SER A 377 -7.93 12.27 -0.61
CA SER A 377 -7.32 13.14 0.40
C SER A 377 -6.21 14.02 -0.21
N SER A 378 -5.63 13.59 -1.33
CA SER A 378 -4.75 14.37 -2.19
C SER A 378 -5.36 15.64 -2.77
N GLN A 379 -6.69 15.72 -2.90
CA GLN A 379 -7.42 16.94 -3.28
C GLN A 379 -7.82 17.76 -2.06
N ALA A 380 -8.13 17.11 -0.95
CA ALA A 380 -8.47 17.79 0.31
C ALA A 380 -7.28 18.55 0.91
N SER A 381 -6.09 17.94 0.91
CA SER A 381 -4.85 18.54 1.42
C SER A 381 -4.51 19.90 0.79
N PRO A 382 -4.43 20.06 -0.55
CA PRO A 382 -4.10 21.34 -1.18
C PRO A 382 -5.17 22.41 -0.94
N ILE A 383 -6.44 22.03 -0.79
CA ILE A 383 -7.52 22.96 -0.41
C ILE A 383 -7.27 23.50 1.01
N ALA A 384 -6.90 22.64 1.96
CA ALA A 384 -6.53 23.06 3.31
C ALA A 384 -5.24 23.90 3.31
N ALA A 385 -4.25 23.57 2.48
CA ALA A 385 -3.02 24.34 2.35
C ALA A 385 -3.29 25.76 1.81
N GLY A 386 -4.19 25.89 0.82
CA GLY A 386 -4.65 27.17 0.35
C GLY A 386 -5.42 27.96 1.41
N ALA A 387 -6.23 27.32 2.26
CA ALA A 387 -6.89 27.96 3.40
C ALA A 387 -5.86 28.52 4.40
N VAL A 388 -4.80 27.76 4.70
CA VAL A 388 -3.69 28.25 5.54
C VAL A 388 -2.98 29.44 4.89
N ALA A 389 -2.79 29.43 3.57
CA ALA A 389 -2.22 30.56 2.85
C ALA A 389 -3.11 31.82 2.93
N LEU A 390 -4.44 31.67 2.86
CA LEU A 390 -5.37 32.78 3.12
C LEU A 390 -5.20 33.33 4.53
N MET A 391 -5.15 32.47 5.55
CA MET A 391 -4.96 32.88 6.95
C MET A 391 -3.65 33.65 7.15
N LEU A 392 -2.55 33.17 6.58
CA LEU A 392 -1.25 33.83 6.66
C LEU A 392 -1.22 35.16 5.89
N SER A 393 -1.91 35.27 4.75
CA SER A 393 -2.05 36.54 4.02
C SER A 393 -2.88 37.57 4.80
N ALA A 394 -3.85 37.09 5.58
CA ALA A 394 -4.74 37.94 6.36
C ALA A 394 -4.13 38.42 7.67
N LYS A 395 -3.27 37.59 8.28
CA LYS A 395 -2.53 37.95 9.49
C LYS A 395 -1.06 37.53 9.37
N PRO A 396 -0.24 38.31 8.63
CA PRO A 396 1.19 38.02 8.46
C PRO A 396 1.92 37.90 9.81
N GLY A 397 2.89 36.98 9.88
CA GLY A 397 3.65 36.73 11.11
C GLY A 397 2.96 35.81 12.12
N THR A 398 1.77 35.28 11.82
CA THR A 398 1.11 34.29 12.67
C THR A 398 1.90 32.98 12.71
N GLY A 399 2.23 32.50 13.92
CA GLY A 399 2.92 31.22 14.11
C GLY A 399 2.05 30.01 13.80
N VAL A 400 2.69 28.88 13.47
CA VAL A 400 2.00 27.65 13.02
C VAL A 400 1.00 27.13 14.04
N ASP A 401 1.28 27.19 15.34
CA ASP A 401 0.36 26.73 16.38
C ASP A 401 -0.93 27.56 16.43
N ALA A 402 -0.83 28.87 16.22
CA ALA A 402 -1.99 29.75 16.15
C ALA A 402 -2.83 29.47 14.89
N ILE A 403 -2.17 29.17 13.76
CA ILE A 403 -2.84 28.69 12.54
C ILE A 403 -3.58 27.38 12.81
N LYS A 404 -2.90 26.36 13.37
CA LYS A 404 -3.50 25.06 13.70
C LYS A 404 -4.71 25.25 14.62
N ASN A 405 -4.54 26.00 15.70
CA ASN A 405 -5.63 26.25 16.66
C ASN A 405 -6.83 26.94 16.00
N ALA A 406 -6.60 27.99 15.21
CA ALA A 406 -7.66 28.69 14.50
C ALA A 406 -8.37 27.79 13.49
N LEU A 407 -7.63 26.97 12.74
CA LEU A 407 -8.18 26.03 11.76
C LEU A 407 -9.00 24.92 12.43
N TYR A 408 -8.53 24.39 13.56
CA TYR A 408 -9.16 23.27 14.27
C TYR A 408 -10.40 23.72 15.04
N THR A 409 -10.32 24.83 15.76
CA THR A 409 -11.42 25.32 16.63
C THR A 409 -12.52 26.06 15.88
N SER A 410 -12.38 26.23 14.57
CA SER A 410 -13.40 26.79 13.68
C SER A 410 -14.03 25.78 12.72
N ALA A 411 -13.49 24.56 12.66
CA ALA A 411 -14.01 23.50 11.81
C ALA A 411 -15.36 22.96 12.33
N SER A 412 -16.12 22.28 11.47
CA SER A 412 -17.52 21.90 11.72
C SER A 412 -17.74 21.00 12.94
N ASN A 413 -16.69 20.35 13.43
CA ASN A 413 -16.68 19.42 14.55
C ASN A 413 -15.62 19.83 15.62
N ALA A 414 -15.40 21.14 15.79
CA ALA A 414 -14.39 21.72 16.69
C ALA A 414 -14.43 21.18 18.14
N GLY A 415 -15.62 20.84 18.64
CA GLY A 415 -15.82 20.35 20.02
C GLY A 415 -15.67 18.84 20.22
N SER A 416 -15.57 18.04 19.16
CA SER A 416 -15.65 16.57 19.26
C SER A 416 -14.76 15.87 18.23
N LYS A 417 -13.44 16.15 18.27
CA LYS A 417 -12.46 15.55 17.34
C LYS A 417 -12.63 14.02 17.28
N ASN A 418 -12.79 13.47 16.08
CA ASN A 418 -12.99 12.03 15.88
C ASN A 418 -12.09 11.42 14.81
N ASN A 419 -12.07 10.10 14.72
CA ASN A 419 -11.18 9.35 13.82
C ASN A 419 -11.58 9.37 12.33
N ASN A 420 -12.72 9.98 11.98
CA ASN A 420 -13.22 10.02 10.61
C ASN A 420 -12.85 11.33 9.91
N VAL A 421 -13.14 12.44 10.56
CA VAL A 421 -13.00 13.81 10.00
C VAL A 421 -12.18 14.73 10.88
N GLY A 422 -11.63 14.25 12.00
CA GLY A 422 -10.94 15.08 12.97
C GLY A 422 -11.89 16.14 13.56
N TYR A 423 -11.45 17.38 13.55
CA TYR A 423 -12.23 18.56 13.90
C TYR A 423 -13.27 18.95 12.83
N GLY A 424 -13.41 18.17 11.76
CA GLY A 424 -14.46 18.34 10.76
C GLY A 424 -14.03 19.17 9.55
N LEU A 425 -15.01 19.55 8.74
CA LEU A 425 -14.82 20.37 7.56
C LEU A 425 -14.30 21.75 7.96
N ILE A 426 -13.19 22.18 7.34
CA ILE A 426 -12.60 23.50 7.58
C ILE A 426 -13.54 24.66 7.19
N SER A 427 -13.42 25.78 7.92
CA SER A 427 -14.12 27.04 7.64
C SER A 427 -13.11 28.18 7.58
N VAL A 428 -12.89 28.75 6.38
CA VAL A 428 -11.99 29.91 6.21
C VAL A 428 -12.49 31.13 6.99
N PRO A 429 -13.77 31.53 6.91
CA PRO A 429 -14.25 32.68 7.70
C PRO A 429 -14.15 32.43 9.21
N GLY A 430 -14.45 31.21 9.66
CA GLY A 430 -14.32 30.85 11.07
C GLY A 430 -12.87 30.92 11.54
N ALA A 431 -11.93 30.40 10.75
CA ALA A 431 -10.50 30.42 11.06
C ALA A 431 -9.94 31.85 11.09
N LEU A 432 -10.33 32.71 10.13
CA LEU A 432 -9.99 34.13 10.15
C LEU A 432 -10.55 34.84 11.39
N GLY A 433 -11.81 34.56 11.75
CA GLY A 433 -12.43 35.08 12.97
C GLY A 433 -11.68 34.67 14.24
N LYS A 434 -11.20 33.42 14.34
CA LYS A 434 -10.36 32.95 15.45
C LYS A 434 -9.00 33.66 15.52
N LEU A 435 -8.51 34.19 14.41
CA LEU A 435 -7.31 35.03 14.37
C LEU A 435 -7.60 36.52 14.66
N GLY A 436 -8.86 36.90 14.88
CA GLY A 436 -9.28 38.28 15.08
C GLY A 436 -9.39 39.07 13.78
N VAL A 437 -9.46 38.39 12.63
CA VAL A 437 -9.66 39.02 11.32
C VAL A 437 -11.15 38.98 10.99
N THR A 438 -11.76 40.15 10.82
CA THR A 438 -13.15 40.26 10.39
C THR A 438 -13.22 40.11 8.87
N ALA A 439 -13.65 38.94 8.40
CA ALA A 439 -14.11 38.83 7.02
C ALA A 439 -15.47 39.56 6.94
N GLY A 440 -15.55 40.67 6.22
CA GLY A 440 -16.76 41.50 6.17
C GLY A 440 -17.97 40.70 5.68
N THR A 441 -19.16 41.06 6.16
CA THR A 441 -20.43 40.54 5.64
C THR A 441 -20.49 40.86 4.13
N PRO A 442 -20.88 39.90 3.25
CA PRO A 442 -21.03 40.20 1.83
C PRO A 442 -21.99 41.38 1.64
N ALA A 443 -21.64 42.30 0.73
CA ALA A 443 -22.59 43.27 0.23
C ALA A 443 -23.84 42.52 -0.28
N PRO A 444 -25.06 42.97 0.03
CA PRO A 444 -26.27 42.27 -0.41
C PRO A 444 -26.26 42.11 -1.93
N ALA A 445 -26.56 40.90 -2.40
CA ALA A 445 -26.71 40.63 -3.82
C ALA A 445 -27.79 41.58 -4.41
N PRO A 446 -27.63 42.06 -5.66
CA PRO A 446 -28.68 42.83 -6.31
C PRO A 446 -29.97 41.99 -6.35
N THR A 447 -31.04 42.55 -5.82
CA THR A 447 -32.37 41.94 -5.76
C THR A 447 -32.78 41.47 -7.16
N PRO A 448 -33.11 40.17 -7.36
CA PRO A 448 -33.72 39.70 -8.59
C PRO A 448 -35.04 40.44 -8.84
N ALA A 449 -35.30 40.85 -10.08
CA ALA A 449 -36.59 41.40 -10.46
C ALA A 449 -37.72 40.39 -10.14
N PRO A 450 -38.89 40.85 -9.65
CA PRO A 450 -39.93 39.97 -9.15
C PRO A 450 -40.55 39.13 -10.27
N THR A 451 -40.51 37.80 -10.08
CA THR A 451 -41.30 36.85 -10.87
C THR A 451 -42.75 36.81 -10.34
N PRO A 452 -43.79 36.75 -11.20
CA PRO A 452 -45.20 36.75 -10.77
C PRO A 452 -45.55 35.59 -9.82
N ALA A 453 -46.38 35.90 -8.83
CA ALA A 453 -46.78 34.99 -7.75
C ALA A 453 -47.69 33.83 -8.23
N PRO A 454 -47.47 32.59 -7.77
CA PRO A 454 -48.41 31.49 -7.96
C PRO A 454 -49.56 31.51 -6.93
N THR A 455 -50.74 31.07 -7.37
CA THR A 455 -52.02 30.97 -6.66
C THR A 455 -51.96 30.03 -5.42
N PRO A 456 -52.57 30.38 -4.27
CA PRO A 456 -52.52 29.57 -3.05
C PRO A 456 -53.43 28.32 -3.09
N ALA A 457 -52.94 27.22 -2.50
CA ALA A 457 -53.68 25.98 -2.23
C ALA A 457 -54.27 25.97 -0.79
N PRO A 458 -55.36 25.23 -0.52
CA PRO A 458 -56.12 25.32 0.73
C PRO A 458 -55.50 24.61 1.95
N THR A 459 -55.82 25.16 3.12
CA THR A 459 -55.34 24.85 4.49
C THR A 459 -55.95 23.56 5.09
N PRO A 460 -55.18 22.69 5.77
CA PRO A 460 -55.72 21.65 6.66
C PRO A 460 -55.90 22.09 8.13
N THR A 461 -56.93 21.50 8.76
CA THR A 461 -57.53 21.75 10.09
C THR A 461 -56.67 21.26 11.29
N PRO A 462 -56.71 21.92 12.46
CA PRO A 462 -55.88 21.58 13.64
C PRO A 462 -56.39 20.40 14.50
N THR A 463 -55.47 19.68 15.16
CA THR A 463 -55.72 18.62 16.16
C THR A 463 -55.25 19.04 17.56
N PRO A 464 -55.91 18.63 18.68
CA PRO A 464 -55.72 19.22 20.01
C PRO A 464 -54.58 18.62 20.87
N ALA A 465 -54.21 19.37 21.91
CA ALA A 465 -53.11 19.14 22.84
C ALA A 465 -53.39 18.06 23.94
N PRO A 466 -52.35 17.35 24.44
CA PRO A 466 -52.48 16.47 25.60
C PRO A 466 -52.16 17.12 26.97
N THR A 467 -52.83 16.57 27.98
CA THR A 467 -52.98 16.95 29.40
C THR A 467 -51.78 16.57 30.31
N PRO A 468 -51.57 17.21 31.49
CA PRO A 468 -50.44 16.95 32.41
C PRO A 468 -50.52 15.64 33.21
N ALA A 469 -49.35 15.08 33.55
CA ALA A 469 -49.17 13.86 34.34
C ALA A 469 -49.24 14.09 35.87
N PRO A 470 -49.71 13.11 36.67
CA PRO A 470 -49.71 13.17 38.13
C PRO A 470 -48.46 12.54 38.79
N THR A 471 -48.11 13.11 39.94
CA THR A 471 -47.05 12.75 40.91
C THR A 471 -47.31 11.43 41.66
N PRO A 472 -46.28 10.61 41.94
CA PRO A 472 -46.33 9.63 43.05
C PRO A 472 -45.51 10.05 44.29
N ALA A 473 -46.01 9.61 45.45
CA ALA A 473 -45.60 9.87 46.84
C ALA A 473 -44.41 9.00 47.34
N PRO A 474 -43.89 9.19 48.59
CA PRO A 474 -42.56 8.73 49.00
C PRO A 474 -42.48 7.49 49.93
N THR A 475 -41.25 6.91 50.04
CA THR A 475 -40.64 6.09 51.14
C THR A 475 -41.01 4.58 51.15
N PRO A 476 -40.13 3.59 51.55
CA PRO A 476 -39.08 3.63 52.60
C PRO A 476 -37.73 2.88 52.37
N ALA A 477 -36.89 3.00 53.41
CA ALA A 477 -35.48 2.60 53.59
C ALA A 477 -35.16 1.08 53.54
N PRO A 478 -33.88 0.67 53.37
CA PRO A 478 -33.48 -0.72 53.21
C PRO A 478 -33.15 -1.43 54.55
N THR A 479 -33.49 -2.71 54.65
CA THR A 479 -33.03 -3.65 55.70
C THR A 479 -32.78 -5.04 55.07
N PRO A 480 -32.02 -5.95 55.71
CA PRO A 480 -30.73 -6.44 55.26
C PRO A 480 -30.77 -7.80 54.53
N THR A 481 -29.67 -8.04 53.81
CA THR A 481 -29.30 -9.24 53.04
C THR A 481 -29.31 -10.55 53.85
N PRO A 482 -29.95 -11.62 53.34
CA PRO A 482 -29.62 -13.00 53.73
C PRO A 482 -28.42 -13.54 52.93
N ALA A 483 -27.56 -14.26 53.63
CA ALA A 483 -26.33 -14.86 53.13
C ALA A 483 -26.54 -15.88 51.98
N PRO A 484 -25.60 -15.97 51.01
CA PRO A 484 -25.69 -16.92 49.91
C PRO A 484 -25.48 -18.36 50.40
N THR A 485 -26.42 -19.22 50.02
CA THR A 485 -26.33 -20.68 50.12
C THR A 485 -25.20 -21.22 49.21
N PRO A 486 -24.48 -22.30 49.60
CA PRO A 486 -23.31 -22.80 48.88
C PRO A 486 -23.63 -23.18 47.42
N ALA A 487 -22.76 -22.75 46.51
CA ALA A 487 -22.84 -23.08 45.09
C ALA A 487 -22.74 -24.60 44.88
N PRO A 488 -23.65 -25.21 44.09
CA PRO A 488 -23.56 -26.62 43.71
C PRO A 488 -22.35 -26.84 42.78
N ALA A 489 -21.82 -28.08 42.82
CA ALA A 489 -20.67 -28.55 42.04
C ALA A 489 -20.78 -28.18 40.54
N PRO A 490 -19.66 -27.93 39.84
CA PRO A 490 -19.67 -27.38 38.49
C PRO A 490 -20.40 -28.32 37.52
N ALA A 491 -21.51 -27.83 36.99
CA ALA A 491 -22.23 -28.48 35.90
C ALA A 491 -21.30 -28.61 34.69
N ASN A 492 -21.35 -29.77 34.01
CA ASN A 492 -20.64 -29.94 32.76
C ASN A 492 -21.03 -28.84 31.75
N PRO A 493 -20.09 -28.36 30.92
CA PRO A 493 -20.38 -27.35 29.91
C PRO A 493 -21.56 -27.80 29.04
N THR A 494 -22.57 -26.95 28.91
CA THR A 494 -23.73 -27.25 28.05
C THR A 494 -23.38 -26.91 26.61
N GLY A 495 -23.68 -27.83 25.67
CA GLY A 495 -23.39 -27.67 24.25
C GLY A 495 -24.57 -27.13 23.43
N PRO A 496 -24.33 -26.78 22.16
CA PRO A 496 -25.41 -26.49 21.22
C PRO A 496 -26.34 -27.70 21.05
N ALA A 497 -27.61 -27.46 20.72
CA ALA A 497 -28.56 -28.54 20.50
C ALA A 497 -28.09 -29.49 19.38
N GLY A 498 -28.02 -30.79 19.68
CA GLY A 498 -27.61 -31.83 18.73
C GLY A 498 -26.10 -32.04 18.60
N PHE A 499 -25.27 -31.43 19.45
CA PHE A 499 -23.84 -31.71 19.54
C PHE A 499 -23.52 -32.47 20.83
N ASP A 500 -22.66 -33.48 20.73
CA ASP A 500 -22.21 -34.30 21.84
C ASP A 500 -20.92 -33.73 22.43
N LEU A 501 -20.82 -33.61 23.75
CA LEU A 501 -19.60 -33.17 24.43
C LEU A 501 -18.49 -34.21 24.22
N CYS A 502 -17.39 -33.83 23.57
CA CYS A 502 -16.24 -34.72 23.35
C CYS A 502 -15.07 -34.43 24.28
N ALA A 503 -14.87 -33.18 24.69
CA ALA A 503 -13.82 -32.79 25.62
C ALA A 503 -14.23 -31.54 26.38
N VAL A 504 -13.84 -31.44 27.66
CA VAL A 504 -13.91 -30.18 28.40
C VAL A 504 -12.64 -29.37 28.13
N GLU A 505 -12.70 -28.05 28.33
CA GLU A 505 -11.58 -27.14 28.11
C GLU A 505 -10.28 -27.63 28.75
N GLY A 506 -9.21 -27.71 27.95
CA GLY A 506 -7.91 -28.30 28.28
C GLY A 506 -7.74 -29.76 27.85
N GLY A 507 -8.81 -30.45 27.44
CA GLY A 507 -8.76 -31.83 26.95
C GLY A 507 -8.59 -31.93 25.42
N PHE A 508 -8.41 -33.15 24.91
CA PHE A 508 -8.37 -33.45 23.48
C PHE A 508 -9.67 -34.15 23.05
N CYS A 509 -10.31 -33.65 22.00
CA CYS A 509 -11.51 -34.22 21.41
C CYS A 509 -11.08 -35.22 20.33
N ASP A 510 -11.11 -36.52 20.62
CA ASP A 510 -10.66 -37.57 19.69
C ASP A 510 -11.82 -38.16 18.89
N PHE A 511 -11.71 -38.14 17.57
CA PHE A 511 -12.62 -38.82 16.64
C PHE A 511 -11.93 -39.01 15.29
N LYS A 512 -12.52 -39.80 14.39
CA LYS A 512 -12.06 -39.99 13.01
C LYS A 512 -13.03 -39.42 11.99
N GLY A 513 -12.49 -38.89 10.89
CA GLY A 513 -13.23 -38.23 9.83
C GLY A 513 -13.62 -36.79 10.18
N GLN A 514 -14.47 -36.18 9.35
CA GLN A 514 -14.95 -34.81 9.56
C GLN A 514 -16.20 -34.78 10.43
N ARG A 515 -16.20 -33.89 11.43
CA ARG A 515 -17.37 -33.61 12.26
C ARG A 515 -17.56 -32.11 12.39
N GLU A 516 -18.82 -31.68 12.46
CA GLU A 516 -19.12 -30.33 12.94
C GLU A 516 -18.64 -30.25 14.39
N ALA A 517 -17.94 -29.18 14.72
CA ALA A 517 -17.35 -28.95 16.02
C ALA A 517 -17.80 -27.59 16.58
N ALA A 518 -17.95 -27.50 17.90
CA ALA A 518 -18.26 -26.27 18.60
C ALA A 518 -17.44 -26.17 19.89
N PHE A 519 -16.90 -24.99 20.19
CA PHE A 519 -16.21 -24.69 21.45
C PHE A 519 -16.94 -23.57 22.19
N GLY A 520 -17.36 -23.80 23.43
CA GLY A 520 -18.06 -22.79 24.23
C GLY A 520 -18.92 -23.37 25.34
N THR A 521 -19.88 -22.59 25.83
CA THR A 521 -20.92 -23.08 26.75
C THR A 521 -22.13 -22.14 26.81
N ALA A 522 -23.27 -22.64 27.27
CA ALA A 522 -24.44 -21.84 27.67
C ALA A 522 -24.90 -20.80 26.62
N GLY A 523 -24.96 -21.20 25.35
CA GLY A 523 -25.43 -20.34 24.26
C GLY A 523 -24.36 -19.48 23.58
N ARG A 524 -23.10 -19.56 24.02
CA ARG A 524 -21.97 -18.83 23.43
C ARG A 524 -20.94 -19.83 22.90
N TYR A 525 -20.86 -19.96 21.59
CA TYR A 525 -20.00 -20.96 20.94
C TYR A 525 -19.26 -20.36 19.74
N LEU A 526 -18.03 -20.81 19.54
CA LEU A 526 -17.35 -20.79 18.25
C LEU A 526 -17.63 -22.12 17.56
N THR A 527 -17.87 -22.13 16.25
CA THR A 527 -18.18 -23.34 15.49
C THR A 527 -17.19 -23.52 14.34
N GLY A 528 -16.96 -24.76 13.95
CA GLY A 528 -15.99 -25.14 12.93
C GLY A 528 -16.16 -26.59 12.50
N ILE A 529 -15.21 -27.10 11.72
CA ILE A 529 -15.13 -28.52 11.33
C ILE A 529 -13.84 -29.09 11.91
N GLY A 530 -13.94 -30.10 12.76
CA GLY A 530 -12.76 -30.84 13.20
C GLY A 530 -12.53 -32.06 12.31
N THR A 531 -11.27 -32.41 12.06
CA THR A 531 -10.88 -33.57 11.27
C THR A 531 -9.87 -34.39 12.05
N ASP A 532 -10.18 -35.65 12.32
CA ASP A 532 -9.30 -36.59 13.05
C ASP A 532 -8.87 -36.13 14.47
N GLY A 533 -9.75 -35.34 15.13
CA GLY A 533 -9.59 -34.84 16.49
C GLY A 533 -8.98 -33.44 16.58
N PHE A 534 -9.10 -32.78 17.74
CA PHE A 534 -8.54 -31.44 18.00
C PHE A 534 -8.42 -31.10 19.50
N ASN A 535 -7.57 -30.12 19.83
CA ASN A 535 -7.40 -29.62 21.20
C ASN A 535 -8.57 -28.73 21.63
N CYS A 536 -9.16 -29.01 22.78
CA CYS A 536 -10.24 -28.20 23.33
C CYS A 536 -9.71 -26.98 24.10
N THR A 537 -9.10 -26.02 23.40
CA THR A 537 -8.46 -24.85 24.04
C THR A 537 -8.76 -23.54 23.29
N VAL A 538 -8.67 -22.42 24.00
CA VAL A 538 -8.81 -21.07 23.39
C VAL A 538 -7.77 -20.83 22.29
N ALA A 539 -6.55 -21.37 22.42
CA ALA A 539 -5.50 -21.23 21.42
C ALA A 539 -5.84 -21.94 20.10
N GLU A 540 -6.45 -23.12 20.17
CA GLU A 540 -6.91 -23.87 18.99
C GLU A 540 -8.03 -23.13 18.25
N TRP A 541 -8.91 -22.45 18.99
CA TRP A 541 -10.09 -21.78 18.45
C TRP A 541 -9.92 -20.26 18.24
N GLY A 542 -8.73 -19.73 18.52
CA GLY A 542 -8.33 -18.34 18.26
C GLY A 542 -8.95 -17.27 19.16
N SER A 543 -10.03 -17.56 19.89
CA SER A 543 -10.66 -16.62 20.85
C SER A 543 -11.49 -17.34 21.91
N ASP A 544 -11.73 -16.69 23.04
CA ASP A 544 -12.57 -17.24 24.12
C ASP A 544 -14.03 -16.75 23.99
N PRO A 545 -14.99 -17.62 23.61
CA PRO A 545 -16.39 -17.23 23.45
C PRO A 545 -17.13 -16.96 24.77
N ALA A 546 -16.58 -17.45 25.89
CA ALA A 546 -17.16 -17.29 27.22
C ALA A 546 -16.06 -17.09 28.30
N PRO A 547 -15.42 -15.90 28.35
CA PRO A 547 -14.34 -15.62 29.30
C PRO A 547 -14.75 -15.79 30.75
N GLY A 548 -13.89 -16.42 31.55
CA GLY A 548 -14.12 -16.66 32.98
C GLY A 548 -15.04 -17.83 33.32
N VAL A 549 -15.55 -18.56 32.32
CA VAL A 549 -16.40 -19.75 32.49
C VAL A 549 -15.74 -20.96 31.81
N ARG A 550 -15.85 -22.14 32.44
CA ARG A 550 -15.30 -23.39 31.90
C ARG A 550 -16.09 -23.83 30.67
N LYS A 551 -15.40 -24.04 29.55
CA LYS A 551 -16.04 -24.38 28.26
C LYS A 551 -15.91 -25.87 27.94
N GLY A 552 -16.67 -26.30 26.93
CA GLY A 552 -16.58 -27.63 26.36
C GLY A 552 -16.42 -27.56 24.84
N CYS A 553 -15.86 -28.62 24.28
CA CYS A 553 -15.86 -28.91 22.87
C CYS A 553 -16.89 -29.98 22.60
N PHE A 554 -17.72 -29.72 21.60
CA PHE A 554 -18.82 -30.57 21.22
C PHE A 554 -18.69 -30.91 19.74
N ILE A 555 -19.07 -32.13 19.38
CA ILE A 555 -19.02 -32.62 18.00
C ILE A 555 -20.36 -33.19 17.58
N LYS A 556 -20.64 -33.10 16.29
CA LYS A 556 -21.82 -33.69 15.67
C LYS A 556 -21.43 -34.37 14.35
N PRO A 557 -21.93 -35.59 14.05
CA PRO A 557 -21.73 -36.20 12.75
C PRO A 557 -22.25 -35.27 11.65
N VAL A 558 -21.46 -35.06 10.59
CA VAL A 558 -21.95 -34.41 9.37
C VAL A 558 -22.99 -35.35 8.77
N ALA A 559 -24.26 -34.96 8.75
CA ALA A 559 -25.32 -35.81 8.24
C ALA A 559 -25.13 -36.03 6.73
N ALA A 560 -24.99 -37.29 6.32
CA ALA A 560 -25.07 -37.66 4.91
C ALA A 560 -26.53 -37.47 4.47
N GLN A 561 -26.82 -36.52 3.58
CA GLN A 561 -28.18 -36.29 3.09
C GLN A 561 -28.32 -36.65 1.60
N PRO A 562 -29.27 -37.55 1.24
CA PRO A 562 -29.78 -37.72 -0.12
C PRO A 562 -30.70 -36.54 -0.51
N ALA A 563 -30.86 -36.31 -1.82
CA ALA A 563 -31.62 -35.21 -2.40
C ALA A 563 -33.10 -35.16 -1.95
N PRO A 564 -33.62 -34.02 -1.44
CA PRO A 564 -35.05 -33.82 -1.21
C PRO A 564 -35.73 -32.92 -2.28
N ALA A 565 -37.00 -33.24 -2.54
CA ALA A 565 -37.93 -32.54 -3.43
C ALA A 565 -38.48 -31.21 -2.82
N PRO A 566 -39.04 -30.29 -3.64
CA PRO A 566 -39.15 -28.86 -3.29
C PRO A 566 -40.39 -28.49 -2.46
N ALA A 567 -40.24 -27.50 -1.57
CA ALA A 567 -41.30 -26.74 -0.92
C ALA A 567 -41.37 -25.31 -1.51
N PRO A 568 -42.54 -24.63 -1.50
CA PRO A 568 -42.85 -23.54 -2.43
C PRO A 568 -42.13 -22.22 -2.11
N ALA A 569 -41.70 -21.55 -3.18
CA ALA A 569 -40.89 -20.34 -3.14
C ALA A 569 -41.66 -19.10 -2.64
N PRO A 570 -41.07 -18.25 -1.76
CA PRO A 570 -41.37 -16.83 -1.78
C PRO A 570 -40.82 -16.25 -3.10
N THR A 571 -41.60 -15.39 -3.73
CA THR A 571 -41.32 -14.83 -5.06
C THR A 571 -39.89 -14.27 -5.12
N PRO A 572 -39.02 -14.80 -6.00
CA PRO A 572 -37.74 -14.18 -6.28
C PRO A 572 -37.98 -12.77 -6.81
N ALA A 573 -37.31 -11.77 -6.24
CA ALA A 573 -36.97 -10.61 -7.05
C ALA A 573 -36.22 -11.15 -8.28
N PRO A 574 -36.56 -10.74 -9.51
CA PRO A 574 -36.01 -11.35 -10.69
C PRO A 574 -34.49 -11.25 -10.65
N THR A 575 -33.83 -12.41 -10.71
CA THR A 575 -32.46 -12.50 -11.19
C THR A 575 -32.43 -11.71 -12.49
N PRO A 576 -31.54 -10.71 -12.66
CA PRO A 576 -31.35 -10.12 -13.97
C PRO A 576 -30.89 -11.25 -14.89
N THR A 577 -31.81 -11.73 -15.73
CA THR A 577 -31.49 -12.63 -16.83
C THR A 577 -30.41 -11.91 -17.64
N PRO A 578 -29.25 -12.54 -17.90
CA PRO A 578 -28.31 -12.00 -18.86
C PRO A 578 -29.08 -11.69 -20.15
N PRO A 579 -28.84 -10.55 -20.80
CA PRO A 579 -29.38 -10.36 -22.13
C PRO A 579 -29.01 -11.59 -22.95
N ALA A 580 -30.00 -12.32 -23.46
CA ALA A 580 -29.78 -13.45 -24.34
C ALA A 580 -28.88 -12.97 -25.49
N GLY A 581 -27.64 -13.47 -25.53
CA GLY A 581 -26.61 -13.05 -26.48
C GLY A 581 -25.26 -12.60 -25.90
N SER A 582 -25.09 -12.51 -24.57
CA SER A 582 -23.74 -12.26 -23.99
C SER A 582 -22.87 -13.52 -24.01
N THR A 583 -21.82 -13.52 -24.83
CA THR A 583 -20.80 -14.60 -24.92
C THR A 583 -19.65 -14.45 -23.92
N LYS A 584 -19.68 -13.46 -23.02
CA LYS A 584 -18.56 -13.12 -22.11
C LYS A 584 -18.79 -13.62 -20.66
N PRO A 585 -17.76 -14.13 -19.95
CA PRO A 585 -17.89 -14.65 -18.59
C PRO A 585 -18.07 -13.55 -17.53
N ARG A 586 -18.68 -13.89 -16.40
CA ARG A 586 -18.53 -13.18 -15.13
C ARG A 586 -17.23 -13.62 -14.47
N VAL A 587 -16.48 -12.65 -13.97
CA VAL A 587 -15.11 -12.86 -13.48
C VAL A 587 -14.98 -12.33 -12.05
N LEU A 588 -14.42 -13.13 -11.17
CA LEU A 588 -13.88 -12.66 -9.89
C LEU A 588 -12.38 -12.48 -10.05
N LEU A 589 -11.90 -11.25 -10.00
CA LEU A 589 -10.48 -10.94 -9.90
C LEU A 589 -10.09 -10.97 -8.42
N VAL A 590 -9.29 -11.94 -8.04
CA VAL A 590 -8.69 -12.03 -6.70
C VAL A 590 -7.31 -11.37 -6.76
N ASP A 591 -7.13 -10.35 -5.93
CA ASP A 591 -5.89 -9.61 -5.74
C ASP A 591 -5.21 -10.16 -4.49
N ASP A 592 -4.28 -11.09 -4.72
CA ASP A 592 -3.58 -11.89 -3.69
C ASP A 592 -2.07 -11.64 -3.73
N ASP A 593 -1.68 -10.39 -4.03
CA ASP A 593 -0.29 -9.94 -3.98
C ASP A 593 0.10 -9.39 -2.60
N MET A 594 -0.85 -9.36 -1.65
CA MET A 594 -0.69 -8.81 -0.30
C MET A 594 -0.13 -7.37 -0.28
N GLY A 595 -0.39 -6.61 -1.35
CA GLY A 595 0.12 -5.25 -1.54
C GLY A 595 1.61 -5.19 -1.92
N GLN A 596 2.21 -6.29 -2.37
CA GLN A 596 3.60 -6.35 -2.83
C GLN A 596 3.70 -5.89 -4.28
N GLY A 597 4.52 -4.86 -4.50
CA GLY A 597 4.90 -4.44 -5.85
C GLY A 597 3.90 -3.53 -6.57
N ALA A 598 3.98 -3.49 -7.91
CA ALA A 598 3.04 -2.72 -8.73
C ALA A 598 1.62 -3.33 -8.67
N ASP A 599 0.56 -2.49 -8.59
CA ASP A 599 -0.85 -2.92 -8.53
C ASP A 599 -1.22 -3.81 -9.73
N VAL A 600 -1.15 -5.13 -9.52
CA VAL A 600 -1.38 -6.15 -10.54
C VAL A 600 -2.85 -6.16 -10.99
N THR A 601 -3.73 -5.68 -10.12
CA THR A 601 -5.16 -5.52 -10.35
C THR A 601 -5.48 -4.35 -11.28
N ALA A 602 -4.68 -3.27 -11.31
CA ALA A 602 -4.85 -2.17 -12.28
C ALA A 602 -4.60 -2.65 -13.71
N ALA A 603 -3.52 -3.41 -13.92
CA ALA A 603 -3.20 -4.00 -15.21
C ALA A 603 -4.33 -4.92 -15.71
N LEU A 604 -4.81 -5.82 -14.85
CA LEU A 604 -5.78 -6.84 -15.24
C LEU A 604 -7.20 -6.30 -15.41
N ARG A 605 -7.60 -5.25 -14.67
CA ARG A 605 -8.96 -4.67 -14.74
C ARG A 605 -9.36 -4.18 -16.13
N ASP A 606 -8.46 -3.56 -16.88
CA ASP A 606 -8.77 -3.08 -18.24
C ASP A 606 -8.99 -4.26 -19.21
N ALA A 607 -8.18 -5.31 -19.08
CA ALA A 607 -8.33 -6.53 -19.86
C ALA A 607 -9.62 -7.28 -19.49
N ILE A 608 -10.01 -7.31 -18.21
CA ILE A 608 -11.27 -7.89 -17.75
C ILE A 608 -12.45 -7.05 -18.26
N ARG A 609 -12.40 -5.72 -18.16
CA ARG A 609 -13.46 -4.83 -18.68
C ARG A 609 -13.69 -5.04 -20.17
N ALA A 610 -12.63 -5.31 -20.93
CA ALA A 610 -12.73 -5.61 -22.35
C ALA A 610 -13.34 -6.99 -22.65
N ASN A 611 -13.17 -7.98 -21.77
CA ASN A 611 -13.42 -9.40 -22.07
C ASN A 611 -14.47 -10.10 -21.18
N ALA A 612 -14.94 -9.47 -20.11
CA ALA A 612 -15.97 -9.99 -19.19
C ALA A 612 -17.33 -9.33 -19.44
N ALA A 613 -18.40 -9.91 -18.87
CA ALA A 613 -19.73 -9.33 -18.87
C ALA A 613 -19.75 -7.99 -18.12
N ALA A 614 -20.47 -6.99 -18.65
CA ALA A 614 -20.60 -5.68 -18.01
C ALA A 614 -21.24 -5.81 -16.62
N GLY A 615 -20.60 -5.25 -15.58
CA GLY A 615 -21.03 -5.40 -14.18
C GLY A 615 -20.71 -6.77 -13.56
N GLY A 616 -20.04 -7.65 -14.28
CA GLY A 616 -19.68 -9.01 -13.84
C GLY A 616 -18.23 -9.18 -13.39
N ALA A 617 -17.49 -8.10 -13.13
CA ALA A 617 -16.12 -8.13 -12.63
C ALA A 617 -16.07 -7.66 -11.18
N PHE A 618 -15.90 -8.59 -10.24
CA PHE A 618 -15.72 -8.29 -8.82
C PHE A 618 -14.23 -8.35 -8.49
N VAL A 619 -13.74 -7.39 -7.73
CA VAL A 619 -12.37 -7.43 -7.20
C VAL A 619 -12.45 -7.85 -5.74
N TRP A 620 -11.71 -8.89 -5.38
CA TRP A 620 -11.55 -9.35 -4.01
C TRP A 620 -10.08 -9.24 -3.62
N ASN A 621 -9.75 -8.30 -2.76
CA ASN A 621 -8.38 -8.11 -2.29
C ASN A 621 -8.19 -8.89 -0.99
N THR A 622 -7.35 -9.92 -1.01
CA THR A 622 -7.18 -10.85 0.13
C THR A 622 -6.52 -10.17 1.32
N GLN A 623 -5.66 -9.16 1.09
CA GLN A 623 -5.06 -8.36 2.15
C GLN A 623 -6.10 -7.60 2.98
N THR A 624 -7.13 -7.07 2.32
CA THR A 624 -8.14 -6.19 2.95
C THR A 624 -9.45 -6.90 3.28
N GLN A 625 -9.78 -7.96 2.56
CA GLN A 625 -11.04 -8.70 2.66
C GLN A 625 -10.86 -10.13 3.19
N GLY A 626 -9.62 -10.55 3.42
CA GLY A 626 -9.29 -11.91 3.87
C GLY A 626 -9.48 -12.96 2.78
N ALA A 627 -9.42 -14.23 3.17
CA ALA A 627 -9.61 -15.36 2.26
C ALA A 627 -10.98 -15.27 1.57
N VAL A 628 -11.01 -15.49 0.26
CA VAL A 628 -12.22 -15.43 -0.55
C VAL A 628 -13.15 -16.59 -0.13
N PRO A 629 -14.38 -16.34 0.31
CA PRO A 629 -15.33 -17.41 0.61
C PRO A 629 -15.71 -18.20 -0.65
N LEU A 630 -15.87 -19.51 -0.52
CA LEU A 630 -16.33 -20.37 -1.62
C LEU A 630 -17.63 -19.88 -2.25
N SER A 631 -18.56 -19.38 -1.41
CA SER A 631 -19.86 -18.85 -1.85
C SER A 631 -19.73 -17.63 -2.77
N GLU A 632 -18.65 -16.86 -2.67
CA GLU A 632 -18.38 -15.72 -3.55
C GLU A 632 -17.78 -16.18 -4.88
N MET A 633 -16.88 -17.17 -4.85
CA MET A 633 -16.34 -17.77 -6.08
C MET A 633 -17.43 -18.46 -6.92
N GLN A 634 -18.39 -19.12 -6.26
CA GLN A 634 -19.50 -19.80 -6.92
C GLN A 634 -20.48 -18.85 -7.64
N ARG A 635 -20.37 -17.54 -7.44
CA ARG A 635 -21.22 -16.54 -8.13
C ARG A 635 -20.71 -16.18 -9.52
N VAL A 636 -19.47 -16.53 -9.87
CA VAL A 636 -18.82 -16.15 -11.12
C VAL A 636 -18.50 -17.36 -11.98
N ASP A 637 -18.33 -17.13 -13.28
CA ASP A 637 -18.03 -18.19 -14.24
C ASP A 637 -16.53 -18.53 -14.25
N VAL A 638 -15.68 -17.54 -13.99
CA VAL A 638 -14.21 -17.66 -13.91
C VAL A 638 -13.67 -16.93 -12.68
N VAL A 639 -12.79 -17.57 -11.92
CA VAL A 639 -11.92 -16.92 -10.94
C VAL A 639 -10.56 -16.65 -11.59
N LEU A 640 -10.15 -15.39 -11.60
CA LEU A 640 -8.81 -14.95 -11.97
C LEU A 640 -8.05 -14.64 -10.70
N TRP A 641 -7.09 -15.50 -10.34
CA TRP A 641 -6.25 -15.35 -9.16
C TRP A 641 -4.92 -14.70 -9.54
N ALA A 642 -4.71 -13.47 -9.09
CA ALA A 642 -3.52 -12.69 -9.38
C ALA A 642 -2.68 -12.56 -8.10
N THR A 643 -1.49 -13.18 -8.09
CA THR A 643 -0.57 -13.14 -6.93
C THR A 643 0.46 -12.01 -7.05
N GLY A 644 0.47 -11.32 -8.18
CA GLY A 644 1.34 -10.19 -8.45
C GLY A 644 2.81 -10.42 -8.11
N GLU A 645 3.46 -9.46 -7.44
CA GLU A 645 4.88 -9.58 -7.07
C GLU A 645 5.14 -10.39 -5.80
N GLN A 646 4.10 -10.96 -5.20
CA GLN A 646 4.27 -11.86 -4.07
C GLN A 646 4.98 -13.13 -4.54
N TYR A 647 6.02 -13.52 -3.80
CA TYR A 647 6.84 -14.71 -4.08
C TYR A 647 6.87 -15.68 -2.88
N GLN A 648 6.15 -15.35 -1.81
CA GLN A 648 5.97 -16.16 -0.60
C GLN A 648 4.50 -16.10 -0.18
N ASN A 649 3.89 -17.26 0.06
CA ASN A 649 2.45 -17.38 0.36
C ASN A 649 1.52 -16.94 -0.79
N THR A 650 1.99 -17.05 -2.03
CA THR A 650 1.28 -16.70 -3.28
C THR A 650 -0.12 -17.33 -3.37
N LEU A 651 -0.29 -18.51 -2.80
CA LEU A 651 -1.56 -19.21 -2.63
C LEU A 651 -1.46 -19.97 -1.31
N THR A 652 -2.09 -19.48 -0.25
CA THR A 652 -1.98 -20.14 1.06
C THR A 652 -2.61 -21.54 1.04
N ALA A 653 -2.32 -22.38 2.05
CA ALA A 653 -2.97 -23.69 2.15
C ALA A 653 -4.51 -23.58 2.20
N GLN A 654 -5.03 -22.51 2.82
CA GLN A 654 -6.46 -22.23 2.85
C GLN A 654 -7.01 -21.88 1.46
N ASP A 655 -6.32 -21.04 0.70
CA ASP A 655 -6.71 -20.67 -0.67
C ASP A 655 -6.71 -21.90 -1.58
N GLN A 656 -5.65 -22.71 -1.51
CA GLN A 656 -5.54 -23.97 -2.23
C GLN A 656 -6.70 -24.92 -1.90
N ASN A 657 -7.14 -24.99 -0.64
CA ASN A 657 -8.28 -25.81 -0.23
C ASN A 657 -9.60 -25.30 -0.82
N THR A 658 -9.85 -23.99 -0.74
CA THR A 658 -11.06 -23.36 -1.26
C THR A 658 -11.12 -23.45 -2.78
N LEU A 659 -10.00 -23.23 -3.47
CA LEU A 659 -9.90 -23.37 -4.92
C LEU A 659 -10.19 -24.79 -5.38
N ARG A 660 -9.73 -25.82 -4.64
CA ARG A 660 -10.11 -27.22 -4.93
C ARG A 660 -11.61 -27.45 -4.86
N GLN A 661 -12.28 -26.87 -3.86
CA GLN A 661 -13.74 -26.99 -3.71
C GLN A 661 -14.49 -26.21 -4.80
N TYR A 662 -14.04 -25.01 -5.14
CA TYR A 662 -14.59 -24.20 -6.23
C TYR A 662 -14.50 -24.94 -7.57
N LEU A 663 -13.30 -25.43 -7.87
CA LEU A 663 -13.02 -26.24 -9.03
C LEU A 663 -13.92 -27.49 -9.01
N ALA A 664 -14.17 -28.12 -7.85
CA ALA A 664 -14.92 -29.39 -7.78
C ALA A 664 -16.41 -29.20 -8.05
N GLY A 665 -16.89 -27.97 -7.82
CA GLY A 665 -18.21 -27.53 -8.22
C GLY A 665 -18.34 -27.12 -9.69
N GLY A 666 -17.32 -27.38 -10.53
CA GLY A 666 -17.32 -27.02 -11.96
C GLY A 666 -16.80 -25.60 -12.25
N GLY A 667 -16.12 -24.98 -11.29
CA GLY A 667 -15.49 -23.67 -11.45
C GLY A 667 -14.34 -23.66 -12.47
N ARG A 668 -13.96 -22.47 -12.92
CA ARG A 668 -12.89 -22.24 -13.91
C ARG A 668 -11.86 -21.27 -13.34
N LEU A 669 -10.58 -21.60 -13.44
CA LEU A 669 -9.51 -20.84 -12.78
C LEU A 669 -8.45 -20.36 -13.78
N LEU A 670 -8.05 -19.10 -13.67
CA LEU A 670 -6.83 -18.58 -14.28
C LEU A 670 -5.91 -18.10 -13.15
N VAL A 671 -4.73 -18.70 -13.02
CA VAL A 671 -3.71 -18.28 -12.05
C VAL A 671 -2.59 -17.54 -12.79
N THR A 672 -2.21 -16.38 -12.28
CA THR A 672 -1.12 -15.57 -12.80
C THR A 672 -0.41 -14.83 -11.68
N GLY A 673 0.88 -14.62 -11.85
CA GLY A 673 1.71 -13.88 -10.91
C GLY A 673 3.15 -14.33 -11.01
N GLN A 674 4.00 -13.64 -10.26
CA GLN A 674 5.42 -13.93 -10.21
C GLN A 674 5.62 -15.10 -9.25
N ASP A 675 6.50 -16.03 -9.59
CA ASP A 675 7.03 -17.01 -8.65
C ASP A 675 5.98 -17.96 -8.02
N VAL A 676 4.78 -18.10 -8.63
CA VAL A 676 3.74 -19.03 -8.15
C VAL A 676 4.29 -20.47 -8.10
N GLY A 677 5.01 -20.87 -9.15
CA GLY A 677 5.66 -22.19 -9.18
C GLY A 677 6.82 -22.32 -8.19
N TYR A 678 7.55 -21.23 -7.95
CA TYR A 678 8.65 -21.21 -6.98
C TYR A 678 8.15 -21.41 -5.54
N ASP A 679 7.04 -20.77 -5.17
CA ASP A 679 6.48 -20.80 -3.83
C ASP A 679 5.67 -22.08 -3.54
N ILE A 680 4.71 -22.42 -4.41
CA ILE A 680 3.79 -23.55 -4.17
C ILE A 680 4.08 -24.79 -5.03
N GLY A 681 5.19 -24.82 -5.77
CA GLY A 681 5.52 -25.88 -6.74
C GLY A 681 5.52 -27.31 -6.18
N GLY A 682 5.84 -27.47 -4.90
CA GLY A 682 5.83 -28.76 -4.20
C GLY A 682 4.47 -29.14 -3.59
N SER A 683 3.43 -28.31 -3.71
CA SER A 683 2.14 -28.56 -3.08
C SER A 683 1.30 -29.59 -3.86
N ALA A 684 0.42 -30.28 -3.15
CA ALA A 684 -0.55 -31.21 -3.77
C ALA A 684 -1.54 -30.48 -4.68
N PHE A 685 -1.80 -29.20 -4.43
CA PHE A 685 -2.63 -28.38 -5.31
C PHE A 685 -1.90 -28.10 -6.64
N TYR A 686 -0.64 -27.70 -6.60
CA TYR A 686 0.12 -27.35 -7.80
C TYR A 686 0.35 -28.57 -8.71
N THR A 687 0.79 -29.69 -8.11
CA THR A 687 1.07 -30.93 -8.85
C THR A 687 -0.18 -31.76 -9.14
N GLY A 688 -1.13 -31.81 -8.20
CA GLY A 688 -2.32 -32.66 -8.29
C GLY A 688 -3.54 -31.99 -8.94
N THR A 689 -3.78 -30.70 -8.65
CA THR A 689 -4.95 -29.95 -9.15
C THR A 689 -4.61 -29.11 -10.38
N LEU A 690 -3.54 -28.32 -10.35
CA LEU A 690 -3.08 -27.55 -11.51
C LEU A 690 -2.30 -28.41 -12.53
N LYS A 691 -1.98 -29.66 -12.17
CA LYS A 691 -1.22 -30.61 -12.99
C LYS A 691 0.07 -29.99 -13.56
N THR A 692 0.72 -29.13 -12.79
CA THR A 692 1.92 -28.40 -13.20
C THR A 692 3.11 -28.81 -12.34
N ARG A 693 4.30 -28.82 -12.93
CA ARG A 693 5.58 -28.99 -12.24
C ARG A 693 6.44 -27.74 -12.45
N PHE A 694 6.99 -27.21 -11.38
CA PHE A 694 7.96 -26.11 -11.47
C PHE A 694 9.34 -26.69 -11.82
N VAL A 695 10.04 -26.06 -12.78
CA VAL A 695 11.33 -26.56 -13.28
C VAL A 695 12.45 -25.56 -13.00
N ALA A 696 12.23 -24.28 -13.30
CA ALA A 696 13.20 -23.22 -13.00
C ALA A 696 12.52 -21.85 -12.91
N ASP A 697 13.15 -20.97 -12.14
CA ASP A 697 12.71 -19.59 -11.86
C ASP A 697 12.90 -18.62 -13.04
N SER A 698 13.58 -19.04 -14.10
CA SER A 698 13.81 -18.17 -15.26
C SER A 698 14.09 -18.97 -16.52
N SER A 699 13.36 -18.64 -17.58
CA SER A 699 13.65 -19.15 -18.92
C SER A 699 14.85 -18.48 -19.59
N GLY A 700 15.33 -17.34 -19.06
CA GLY A 700 16.36 -16.52 -19.69
C GLY A 700 15.93 -15.84 -21.00
N ASN A 701 14.65 -15.92 -21.39
CA ASN A 701 14.11 -15.29 -22.60
C ASN A 701 12.79 -14.55 -22.30
N PRO A 702 12.70 -13.22 -22.51
CA PRO A 702 11.49 -12.45 -22.24
C PRO A 702 10.36 -12.75 -23.24
N ARG A 703 10.67 -13.42 -24.36
CA ARG A 703 9.73 -13.70 -25.44
C ARG A 703 9.18 -15.12 -25.34
N PHE A 704 7.87 -15.25 -25.48
CA PHE A 704 7.19 -16.54 -25.58
C PHE A 704 6.16 -16.55 -26.71
N VAL A 705 5.75 -17.74 -27.13
CA VAL A 705 4.83 -17.98 -28.23
C VAL A 705 3.78 -18.96 -27.78
N THR A 706 2.51 -18.57 -27.86
CA THR A 706 1.41 -19.51 -27.64
C THR A 706 1.34 -20.55 -28.76
N ARG A 707 0.80 -21.73 -28.47
CA ARG A 707 0.56 -22.82 -29.43
C ARG A 707 -0.72 -23.58 -29.09
N GLY A 708 -1.14 -24.46 -29.99
CA GLY A 708 -2.27 -25.36 -29.75
C GLY A 708 -3.57 -24.59 -29.49
N ALA A 709 -4.19 -24.83 -28.34
CA ALA A 709 -5.48 -24.25 -27.97
C ALA A 709 -5.47 -22.71 -27.91
N PHE A 710 -4.30 -22.08 -27.74
CA PHE A 710 -4.14 -20.63 -27.66
C PHE A 710 -3.66 -20.00 -28.99
N GLY A 711 -3.60 -20.78 -30.08
CA GLY A 711 -3.11 -20.34 -31.39
C GLY A 711 -1.63 -19.94 -31.37
N ASN A 712 -1.10 -19.44 -32.49
CA ASN A 712 0.33 -19.13 -32.66
C ASN A 712 0.62 -17.62 -32.56
N THR A 713 0.64 -17.06 -31.35
CA THR A 713 0.89 -15.63 -31.12
C THR A 713 2.15 -15.43 -30.28
N ALA A 714 3.01 -14.49 -30.71
CA ALA A 714 4.21 -14.13 -29.96
C ALA A 714 3.92 -12.98 -28.98
N PHE A 715 4.45 -13.11 -27.77
CA PHE A 715 4.35 -12.16 -26.69
C PHE A 715 5.74 -11.83 -26.15
N THR A 716 5.92 -10.66 -25.57
CA THR A 716 7.18 -10.23 -24.98
C THR A 716 6.89 -9.56 -23.66
N LEU A 717 7.48 -10.10 -22.59
CA LEU A 717 7.44 -9.49 -21.27
C LEU A 717 8.37 -8.28 -21.23
N ASN A 718 8.04 -7.32 -20.36
CA ASN A 718 8.79 -6.07 -20.18
C ASN A 718 8.98 -5.25 -21.47
N ALA A 719 8.06 -5.38 -22.43
CA ALA A 719 7.98 -4.46 -23.56
C ALA A 719 7.46 -3.09 -23.09
N ALA A 720 7.83 -2.03 -23.84
CA ALA A 720 7.42 -0.67 -23.52
C ALA A 720 5.89 -0.56 -23.32
N GLY A 721 5.48 -0.03 -22.17
CA GLY A 721 4.07 0.08 -21.76
C GLY A 721 3.55 -1.08 -20.89
N SER A 722 4.35 -2.11 -20.59
CA SER A 722 4.03 -3.07 -19.52
C SER A 722 4.37 -2.52 -18.13
N ALA A 723 4.08 -3.28 -17.07
CA ALA A 723 4.41 -2.91 -15.68
C ALA A 723 5.93 -2.89 -15.39
N GLY A 724 6.78 -3.38 -16.31
CA GLY A 724 8.25 -3.29 -16.19
C GLY A 724 8.88 -4.13 -15.06
N ASN A 725 8.11 -5.04 -14.46
CA ASN A 725 8.48 -5.80 -13.27
C ASN A 725 8.71 -7.31 -13.53
N GLN A 726 8.61 -7.77 -14.77
CA GLN A 726 8.64 -9.18 -15.16
C GLN A 726 9.56 -9.45 -16.35
N TYR A 727 10.79 -9.88 -16.07
CA TYR A 727 11.83 -9.97 -17.10
C TYR A 727 11.83 -11.28 -17.87
N TYR A 728 11.48 -12.38 -17.21
CA TYR A 728 11.49 -13.72 -17.81
C TYR A 728 10.31 -14.52 -17.25
N PRO A 729 9.64 -15.35 -18.07
CA PRO A 729 8.76 -16.39 -17.55
C PRO A 729 9.53 -17.44 -16.76
N ASP A 730 8.87 -17.99 -15.75
CA ASP A 730 9.21 -19.26 -15.10
C ASP A 730 9.18 -20.40 -16.12
N VAL A 731 10.02 -21.38 -15.88
CA VAL A 731 10.04 -22.66 -16.58
C VAL A 731 9.13 -23.61 -15.81
N ILE A 732 7.96 -23.91 -16.38
CA ILE A 732 7.04 -24.93 -15.88
C ILE A 732 6.96 -26.10 -16.86
N ALA A 733 6.53 -27.26 -16.38
CA ALA A 733 6.31 -28.48 -17.16
C ALA A 733 4.94 -29.09 -16.84
N ASP A 734 4.32 -29.71 -17.82
CA ASP A 734 3.02 -30.37 -17.69
C ASP A 734 3.15 -31.71 -16.96
N LEU A 735 2.12 -32.05 -16.18
CA LEU A 735 1.88 -33.38 -15.65
C LEU A 735 0.65 -33.99 -16.34
N SER A 736 0.52 -35.32 -16.24
CA SER A 736 -0.59 -36.07 -16.85
C SER A 736 -1.94 -35.43 -16.56
N GLY A 737 -2.69 -35.07 -17.61
CA GLY A 737 -3.96 -34.34 -17.54
C GLY A 737 -3.86 -32.84 -17.85
N SER A 738 -2.68 -32.36 -18.24
CA SER A 738 -2.47 -30.99 -18.72
C SER A 738 -1.72 -30.95 -20.05
N GLN A 739 -1.73 -29.78 -20.69
CA GLN A 739 -1.08 -29.51 -21.96
C GLN A 739 -0.39 -28.15 -21.94
N VAL A 740 0.81 -28.11 -22.48
CA VAL A 740 1.55 -26.86 -22.72
C VAL A 740 0.88 -26.03 -23.81
N VAL A 741 0.62 -24.75 -23.55
CA VAL A 741 0.00 -23.81 -24.51
C VAL A 741 0.83 -22.59 -24.83
N ALA A 742 1.96 -22.38 -24.17
CA ALA A 742 2.91 -21.33 -24.54
C ALA A 742 4.33 -21.74 -24.23
N SER A 743 5.27 -21.42 -25.11
CA SER A 743 6.69 -21.78 -25.01
C SER A 743 7.58 -20.56 -25.14
N TRP A 744 8.67 -20.44 -24.39
CA TRP A 744 9.65 -19.36 -24.58
C TRP A 744 10.48 -19.56 -25.86
N GLY A 745 10.81 -18.47 -26.56
CA GLY A 745 11.59 -18.50 -27.81
C GLY A 745 10.91 -17.90 -29.05
N SER A 746 11.46 -18.22 -30.23
CA SER A 746 10.86 -17.84 -31.53
C SER A 746 9.88 -18.91 -32.01
N ALA A 747 8.88 -18.52 -32.80
CA ALA A 747 7.81 -19.42 -33.28
C ALA A 747 8.34 -20.69 -33.98
N ASN A 748 9.57 -20.64 -34.53
CA ASN A 748 10.20 -21.69 -35.33
C ASN A 748 11.52 -22.23 -34.74
N ALA A 749 11.82 -22.00 -33.46
CA ALA A 749 13.04 -22.54 -32.85
C ALA A 749 12.97 -24.08 -32.77
N THR A 750 13.81 -24.76 -33.54
CA THR A 750 14.11 -26.18 -33.33
C THR A 750 14.98 -26.32 -32.08
N ALA A 751 14.74 -27.33 -31.25
CA ALA A 751 15.49 -27.53 -30.00
C ALA A 751 16.99 -27.71 -30.26
N GLY A 752 17.71 -26.59 -30.19
CA GLY A 752 19.15 -26.46 -30.35
C GLY A 752 19.64 -25.54 -29.25
N THR A 753 20.66 -26.01 -28.55
CA THR A 753 21.35 -25.50 -27.37
C THR A 753 21.10 -24.01 -27.05
N ILE A 754 20.17 -23.73 -26.12
CA ILE A 754 20.21 -22.48 -25.37
C ILE A 754 21.33 -22.65 -24.35
N THR A 755 22.42 -21.90 -24.51
CA THR A 755 23.36 -21.67 -23.42
C THR A 755 22.60 -20.99 -22.29
N ALA A 756 22.26 -21.75 -21.24
CA ALA A 756 21.93 -21.17 -19.94
C ALA A 756 23.17 -20.39 -19.48
N GLN A 757 23.22 -19.10 -19.82
CA GLN A 757 24.18 -18.20 -19.22
C GLN A 757 23.80 -18.10 -17.74
N SER A 758 24.71 -18.61 -16.92
CA SER A 758 24.84 -18.44 -15.47
C SER A 758 24.03 -17.28 -14.91
N ILE A 759 23.08 -17.62 -14.02
CA ILE A 759 22.44 -16.82 -12.97
C ILE A 759 22.87 -15.34 -13.00
N ARG A 760 22.12 -14.52 -13.74
CA ARG A 760 22.13 -13.05 -13.71
C ARG A 760 20.82 -12.59 -14.34
N VAL A 761 20.09 -11.59 -13.86
CA VAL A 761 19.97 -10.89 -12.57
C VAL A 761 18.46 -10.59 -12.54
N ASP A 762 17.74 -11.08 -11.54
CA ASP A 762 16.47 -10.42 -11.20
C ASP A 762 16.83 -8.97 -10.82
N PRO A 763 16.38 -7.95 -11.59
CA PRO A 763 16.81 -6.56 -11.41
C PRO A 763 16.44 -6.00 -10.03
N ASN A 764 15.50 -6.67 -9.34
CA ASN A 764 15.31 -6.52 -7.91
C ASN A 764 16.35 -7.36 -7.15
N THR A 765 17.49 -6.74 -6.86
CA THR A 765 18.63 -7.40 -6.19
C THR A 765 18.31 -7.90 -4.77
N THR A 766 17.26 -7.39 -4.12
CA THR A 766 16.77 -7.86 -2.82
C THR A 766 16.00 -9.18 -2.95
N ARG A 767 15.11 -9.27 -3.94
CA ARG A 767 14.35 -10.49 -4.28
C ARG A 767 15.27 -11.58 -4.82
N ALA A 768 16.18 -11.23 -5.73
CA ALA A 768 17.27 -12.11 -6.19
C ALA A 768 18.08 -12.67 -5.01
N GLY A 769 18.39 -11.82 -4.02
CA GLY A 769 19.11 -12.18 -2.81
C GLY A 769 18.32 -13.12 -1.89
N GLN A 770 17.00 -12.95 -1.77
CA GLN A 770 16.13 -13.84 -0.98
C GLN A 770 15.91 -15.20 -1.67
N LYS A 771 15.79 -15.24 -3.00
CA LYS A 771 15.67 -16.48 -3.79
C LYS A 771 16.90 -17.38 -3.69
N VAL A 772 18.09 -16.77 -3.58
CA VAL A 772 19.38 -17.48 -3.40
C VAL A 772 19.53 -18.07 -2.00
N GLN A 773 18.74 -17.61 -1.01
CA GLN A 773 18.79 -18.08 0.37
C GLN A 773 17.77 -19.16 0.72
N ASP A 774 16.79 -19.44 -0.16
CA ASP A 774 15.84 -20.53 0.02
C ASP A 774 16.36 -21.81 -0.68
N PRO A 775 16.64 -22.91 0.05
CA PRO A 775 17.31 -24.08 -0.54
C PRO A 775 16.43 -24.88 -1.52
N ARG A 776 15.15 -24.54 -1.68
CA ARG A 776 14.13 -25.48 -2.18
C ARG A 776 14.20 -25.82 -3.68
N GLY A 777 14.86 -25.01 -4.51
CA GLY A 777 15.20 -25.38 -5.89
C GLY A 777 16.40 -26.34 -6.03
N LEU A 778 17.17 -26.51 -4.94
CA LEU A 778 18.33 -27.42 -4.85
C LEU A 778 17.99 -28.75 -4.18
N VAL A 779 16.91 -28.81 -3.40
CA VAL A 779 16.59 -29.94 -2.51
C VAL A 779 16.07 -31.16 -3.26
N GLU A 780 15.47 -31.03 -4.45
CA GLU A 780 15.09 -32.20 -5.27
C GLU A 780 16.29 -32.88 -5.98
N ARG A 781 17.50 -32.32 -5.95
CA ARG A 781 18.72 -33.04 -6.41
C ARG A 781 19.51 -33.71 -5.30
N LEU A 782 19.21 -33.37 -4.03
CA LEU A 782 19.83 -34.01 -2.86
C LEU A 782 19.03 -35.22 -2.36
N ALA A 783 17.72 -35.25 -2.61
CA ALA A 783 16.87 -36.39 -2.23
C ALA A 783 16.95 -37.60 -3.20
N ALA A 784 17.59 -37.47 -4.36
CA ALA A 784 17.79 -38.57 -5.32
C ALA A 784 19.18 -39.22 -5.26
N ASN A 785 20.10 -38.75 -4.40
CA ASN A 785 21.49 -39.26 -4.31
C ASN A 785 21.87 -39.79 -2.91
N LEU A 786 20.89 -40.08 -2.04
CA LEU A 786 21.11 -40.63 -0.70
C LEU A 786 20.63 -42.08 -0.55
N ILE A 787 20.71 -42.87 -1.61
CA ILE A 787 20.73 -44.34 -1.53
C ILE A 787 21.80 -44.86 -2.48
N GLY A 788 22.98 -45.16 -1.93
CA GLY A 788 24.08 -45.82 -2.65
C GLY A 788 25.42 -45.11 -2.47
N GLY A 789 26.09 -45.33 -1.34
CA GLY A 789 27.41 -44.73 -1.14
C GLY A 789 28.15 -45.02 0.17
N LEU A 790 27.62 -45.83 1.09
CA LEU A 790 28.49 -46.61 1.97
C LEU A 790 29.03 -47.77 1.11
N LEU A 791 30.28 -47.70 0.63
CA LEU A 791 31.19 -48.86 0.47
C LEU A 791 32.51 -48.64 -0.32
N ASN A 792 32.85 -47.47 -0.87
CA ASN A 792 34.10 -47.33 -1.65
C ASN A 792 35.14 -46.34 -1.08
N GLN A 793 35.55 -46.55 0.17
CA GLN A 793 36.81 -46.00 0.73
C GLN A 793 37.68 -47.08 1.38
N ILE A 794 37.77 -48.24 0.73
CA ILE A 794 38.89 -49.16 0.91
C ILE A 794 39.58 -49.25 -0.45
N PHE A 795 40.89 -49.01 -0.45
CA PHE A 795 41.84 -48.97 -1.57
C PHE A 795 41.99 -47.64 -2.31
N GLY A 796 43.14 -47.02 -2.07
CA GLY A 796 43.57 -45.76 -2.65
C GLY A 796 44.23 -45.86 -4.03
N GLY A 797 44.67 -44.71 -4.52
CA GLY A 797 45.47 -44.58 -5.75
C GLY A 797 45.73 -43.12 -6.09
N GLN A 798 47.02 -42.79 -6.22
CA GLN A 798 47.66 -41.48 -6.45
C GLN A 798 47.48 -40.95 -7.91
N PRO A 799 48.02 -39.74 -8.28
CA PRO A 799 47.29 -38.69 -8.98
C PRO A 799 47.59 -38.55 -10.48
N ARG A 800 46.72 -37.85 -11.21
CA ARG A 800 47.04 -37.25 -12.53
C ARG A 800 46.52 -35.82 -12.66
N THR A 801 47.47 -34.88 -12.71
CA THR A 801 47.52 -33.65 -13.53
C THR A 801 46.23 -32.86 -13.79
N GLN A 802 46.05 -31.75 -13.06
CA GLN A 802 45.13 -30.67 -13.45
C GLN A 802 45.80 -29.74 -14.47
N ALA A 803 45.44 -29.95 -15.74
CA ALA A 803 45.26 -28.84 -16.66
C ALA A 803 43.82 -28.31 -16.47
N GLN A 804 43.69 -26.98 -16.38
CA GLN A 804 42.48 -26.16 -16.55
C GLN A 804 41.12 -26.89 -16.38
N THR A 805 40.50 -26.77 -15.21
CA THR A 805 39.07 -27.11 -15.08
C THR A 805 38.21 -25.97 -15.67
N PRO A 806 37.34 -26.27 -16.66
CA PRO A 806 36.43 -25.30 -17.25
C PRO A 806 35.36 -24.87 -16.23
N ALA A 807 34.81 -23.67 -16.45
CA ALA A 807 33.54 -23.27 -15.85
C ALA A 807 32.50 -24.41 -15.94
N PRO A 808 31.64 -24.61 -14.93
CA PRO A 808 30.62 -25.65 -14.98
C PRO A 808 29.77 -25.46 -16.22
N ARG A 809 30.00 -26.32 -17.23
CA ARG A 809 29.10 -26.47 -18.37
C ARG A 809 27.87 -27.22 -17.87
N ILE A 810 26.73 -26.54 -17.87
CA ILE A 810 25.44 -27.19 -17.74
C ILE A 810 25.20 -27.93 -19.06
N SER A 811 25.33 -29.25 -19.02
CA SER A 811 24.80 -30.12 -20.07
C SER A 811 23.27 -30.14 -19.96
N ALA A 812 22.60 -29.92 -21.09
CA ALA A 812 21.15 -29.82 -21.20
C ALA A 812 20.41 -31.00 -20.53
N GLN A 813 19.37 -30.70 -19.76
CA GLN A 813 18.33 -31.67 -19.41
C GLN A 813 17.25 -31.59 -20.51
N ASN A 814 17.20 -32.68 -21.28
CA ASN A 814 16.21 -33.16 -22.25
C ASN A 814 15.43 -32.18 -23.14
N ALA A 815 15.55 -32.41 -24.44
CA ALA A 815 14.67 -31.91 -25.49
C ALA A 815 13.22 -32.36 -25.23
N GLY A 816 12.35 -31.45 -24.80
CA GLY A 816 10.92 -31.72 -24.63
C GLY A 816 10.10 -30.66 -23.90
N GLU A 817 10.67 -29.96 -22.92
CA GLU A 817 9.86 -29.13 -21.99
C GLU A 817 10.00 -27.63 -22.30
N ASN A 818 8.89 -27.00 -22.69
CA ASN A 818 8.83 -25.68 -23.32
C ASN A 818 7.58 -24.91 -22.85
N ALA A 819 7.36 -24.65 -21.56
CA ALA A 819 6.09 -24.07 -21.11
C ALA A 819 6.18 -22.79 -20.28
N GLY A 820 5.89 -21.62 -20.85
CA GLY A 820 5.60 -20.39 -20.08
C GLY A 820 4.14 -20.33 -19.60
N ALA A 821 3.26 -21.18 -20.14
CA ALA A 821 1.89 -21.35 -19.67
C ALA A 821 1.37 -22.77 -19.99
N ILE A 822 0.57 -23.31 -19.08
CA ILE A 822 -0.05 -24.64 -19.16
C ILE A 822 -1.56 -24.51 -19.00
N VAL A 823 -2.31 -25.31 -19.75
CA VAL A 823 -3.73 -25.53 -19.49
C VAL A 823 -3.94 -26.93 -18.94
N ALA A 824 -4.76 -27.06 -17.91
CA ALA A 824 -5.20 -28.35 -17.40
C ALA A 824 -6.69 -28.52 -17.64
N ASN A 825 -7.06 -29.67 -18.21
CA ASN A 825 -8.45 -30.09 -18.38
C ASN A 825 -8.53 -31.58 -18.03
N ASP A 826 -8.75 -31.87 -16.75
CA ASP A 826 -8.84 -33.24 -16.25
C ASP A 826 -10.23 -33.80 -16.53
N ALA A 827 -10.46 -34.21 -17.79
CA ALA A 827 -11.71 -34.81 -18.25
C ALA A 827 -12.98 -33.98 -17.95
N GLY A 828 -12.87 -32.64 -17.97
CA GLY A 828 -13.99 -31.74 -17.70
C GLY A 828 -14.29 -31.50 -16.21
N ALA A 829 -13.59 -32.17 -15.29
CA ALA A 829 -13.77 -31.98 -13.85
C ALA A 829 -13.25 -30.61 -13.39
N TYR A 830 -12.13 -30.17 -13.96
CA TYR A 830 -11.47 -28.91 -13.62
C TYR A 830 -10.84 -28.28 -14.87
N ARG A 831 -11.05 -26.99 -15.09
CA ARG A 831 -10.42 -26.23 -16.17
C ARG A 831 -9.58 -25.12 -15.59
N THR A 832 -8.27 -25.20 -15.79
CA THR A 832 -7.34 -24.20 -15.30
C THR A 832 -6.38 -23.72 -16.38
N VAL A 833 -5.99 -22.46 -16.30
CA VAL A 833 -4.86 -21.89 -17.03
C VAL A 833 -3.86 -21.41 -16.00
N ASN A 834 -2.64 -21.93 -16.04
CA ASN A 834 -1.57 -21.57 -15.13
C ASN A 834 -0.47 -20.86 -15.92
N MET A 835 -0.21 -19.60 -15.59
CA MET A 835 0.84 -18.80 -16.21
C MET A 835 2.09 -18.85 -15.34
N GLY A 836 3.23 -19.21 -15.93
CA GLY A 836 4.55 -19.08 -15.27
C GLY A 836 5.04 -17.63 -15.24
N PHE A 837 4.16 -16.65 -15.32
CA PHE A 837 4.50 -15.23 -15.33
C PHE A 837 3.30 -14.40 -14.93
N GLY A 838 3.59 -13.18 -14.48
CA GLY A 838 2.58 -12.15 -14.26
C GLY A 838 2.08 -11.55 -15.58
N LEU A 839 0.77 -11.58 -15.82
CA LEU A 839 0.14 -10.95 -16.99
C LEU A 839 0.33 -9.42 -17.01
N GLU A 840 0.65 -8.78 -15.88
CA GLU A 840 1.06 -7.39 -15.77
C GLU A 840 2.37 -7.08 -16.51
N GLY A 841 3.22 -8.10 -16.71
CA GLY A 841 4.47 -8.01 -17.46
C GLY A 841 4.30 -7.79 -18.97
N LEU A 842 3.07 -7.91 -19.49
CA LEU A 842 2.73 -7.68 -20.90
C LEU A 842 2.24 -6.24 -21.15
N THR A 843 2.38 -5.79 -22.40
CA THR A 843 1.73 -4.55 -22.85
C THR A 843 0.20 -4.67 -22.72
N PRO A 844 -0.55 -3.56 -22.61
CA PRO A 844 -2.01 -3.61 -22.47
C PRO A 844 -2.70 -4.39 -23.60
N GLN A 845 -2.23 -4.24 -24.85
CA GLN A 845 -2.78 -4.97 -26.00
C GLN A 845 -2.49 -6.47 -25.92
N SER A 846 -1.24 -6.84 -25.62
CA SER A 846 -0.83 -8.23 -25.46
C SER A 846 -1.55 -8.93 -24.31
N ARG A 847 -1.70 -8.23 -23.17
CA ARG A 847 -2.45 -8.69 -22.00
C ARG A 847 -3.93 -8.91 -22.33
N ALA A 848 -4.57 -7.95 -22.99
CA ALA A 848 -5.97 -8.07 -23.39
C ALA A 848 -6.20 -9.24 -24.35
N LEU A 849 -5.28 -9.46 -25.30
CA LEU A 849 -5.35 -10.57 -26.25
C LEU A 849 -5.17 -11.93 -25.56
N LEU A 850 -4.16 -12.08 -24.69
CA LEU A 850 -3.91 -13.34 -24.00
C LEU A 850 -5.03 -13.66 -23.00
N MET A 851 -5.52 -12.66 -22.26
CA MET A 851 -6.67 -12.79 -21.35
C MET A 851 -7.92 -13.24 -22.10
N LYS A 852 -8.22 -12.62 -23.25
CA LYS A 852 -9.33 -13.03 -24.10
C LYS A 852 -9.22 -14.50 -24.50
N THR A 853 -8.05 -14.91 -24.98
CA THR A 853 -7.78 -16.29 -25.39
C THR A 853 -7.96 -17.27 -24.23
N SER A 854 -7.48 -16.92 -23.03
CA SER A 854 -7.66 -17.75 -21.82
C SER A 854 -9.14 -17.87 -21.43
N PHE A 855 -9.91 -16.78 -21.44
CA PHE A 855 -11.34 -16.82 -21.15
C PHE A 855 -12.12 -17.60 -22.20
N ASP A 856 -11.84 -17.39 -23.48
CA ASP A 856 -12.47 -18.14 -24.58
C ASP A 856 -12.21 -19.65 -24.44
N TRP A 857 -11.02 -20.05 -23.98
CA TRP A 857 -10.70 -21.46 -23.74
C TRP A 857 -11.39 -22.01 -22.49
N LEU A 858 -11.37 -21.27 -21.38
CA LEU A 858 -12.01 -21.67 -20.13
C LEU A 858 -13.53 -21.86 -20.32
N MET A 859 -14.16 -21.03 -21.17
CA MET A 859 -15.61 -21.01 -21.39
C MET A 859 -16.12 -21.96 -22.49
N ARG A 860 -15.23 -22.49 -23.35
CA ARG A 860 -15.51 -23.72 -24.13
C ARG A 860 -15.55 -24.91 -23.18
#